data_AF-A0A5E3X542-F1
#
_entry.id   AF-A0A5E3X542-F1
#
_cell.length_a   1.000
_cell.length_b   1.000
_cell.length_c   1.000
_cell.angle_alpha   90.00
_cell.angle_beta   90.00
_cell.angle_gamma   90.00
#
_symmetry.space_group_name_H-M   'P 1'
#
loop_
_entity.id
_entity.type
_entity.pdbx_description
1 polymer ?
#
loop_
_entity_poly.entity_id
_entity_poly.type
_entity_poly.pdbx_seq_one_letter_code
_entity_poly.pdbx_strand_id
1 'polypeptide(L)'
;MPSIGSRTQPGTQWRAWTYGLSDSSTPAPAPSSNKKQYVSVGVETEGQSHIRRTHAEKLDECIDAIREHSGSQWTIGDFMYHLYYPPKRDETARSRKHAAAVSAFLGGRTKHGIAQILDFWYRSADGRGDDLDDRFKVYQSYEECLEAIHAKPSRAAITSFAAQIVIGELKRQRNHAMKPETGLRLITRRKRVVDGKEVLEGVVTWDDLGTSLTNTVAERIRKSQPLLWTLVYTLATPRSRKGQVVATRRYRPPHITTTTAISTILISHRTTANLLPAARSLLWFAANAQQKLFRYGSREGLSVGMSTIYQFLRALGVEEAKEREKAGRASSNALKFFNDNVQLMWRRRELRMGREDVANIGIAGTAVDLYEFDATALDLDLKRAAILAPPLRKDLTTRHFLGNLDHDHLLNVCIFWWLQVLVSYVPQYRKYQPHLDDLRLKSPMEIKGGIAVLRLQPRTTRIRPCSTVGKDETVTSEFKDANVDFYAQMGQHRGNYTRRLMLSGGDGLTYDKFLQLKMYLQMHPDELESFEIMQPTLEMFHLQTTDVNRVYDVHWGEGLTEPDPSKIGHSAAKITRKPPFERTGKTDYYPARDLLDLISATRMLDCWRIIFGTPDDLWVHVEELERSACLLSFEDLYNLAHTLHLRYSSHRAFTRASRGDFGTNTDLHVAVGELPTGVNAPRGLHSWRTSLSASTTYRGDRVLAHAGRLILDGIMSREMAMATAYGDPGRLYEMVKFKHVEFGGSTHKNYFRYGSEFISDIEYDSHPPLQKTIKQNMLVNPKGKEDTHIECDLLQEHLNDDYQTILKRGNNEWDNNFARNVVAPNIVRLADTKKTYGEALELKTVSGKHPSPHTRPEVGTLMVAYRESNLHLYVPGRTYQNPDTEDRVDCFGLGQKHMLGGAIERWAESTSRGRGLRDKQCRDEQEHWARRAEEDLPNQSTTDSTPPVINDDVLDGEPERASSLGPNRVLHVNENETHHNEKNAELGDYSSSSEEDSNSEESDQEKEYQ
;
A
#
# COMPACT_ATOMS: atom_id res chain seq x y z
N MET A 1 -4.46 -17.05 -45.37
CA MET A 1 -5.07 -17.75 -46.52
C MET A 1 -4.55 -19.19 -46.54
N PRO A 2 -5.25 -20.18 -47.12
CA PRO A 2 -6.56 -20.10 -47.78
C PRO A 2 -7.77 -20.31 -46.84
N SER A 3 -8.69 -21.23 -47.16
CA SER A 3 -10.13 -20.88 -47.21
C SER A 3 -11.09 -22.07 -47.46
N ILE A 4 -12.42 -21.78 -47.53
CA ILE A 4 -13.54 -22.65 -47.99
C ILE A 4 -14.01 -23.69 -46.93
N GLY A 5 -15.31 -23.93 -46.70
CA GLY A 5 -16.53 -23.29 -47.22
C GLY A 5 -17.84 -23.97 -46.75
N SER A 6 -18.98 -23.33 -47.08
CA SER A 6 -20.34 -23.84 -47.39
C SER A 6 -20.65 -25.36 -47.33
N ARG A 7 -21.87 -25.86 -47.07
CA ARG A 7 -23.24 -25.30 -46.80
C ARG A 7 -24.18 -26.47 -46.38
N THR A 8 -25.37 -26.13 -45.88
CA THR A 8 -26.66 -26.89 -45.95
C THR A 8 -26.82 -28.28 -45.28
N GLN A 9 -27.95 -28.43 -44.58
CA GLN A 9 -28.55 -29.70 -44.09
C GLN A 9 -29.23 -30.48 -45.25
N PRO A 10 -29.75 -31.71 -45.03
CA PRO A 10 -31.14 -31.82 -44.59
C PRO A 10 -31.52 -33.03 -43.71
N GLY A 11 -32.63 -32.90 -42.97
CA GLY A 11 -33.72 -33.91 -42.98
C GLY A 11 -33.78 -35.00 -41.90
N THR A 12 -34.97 -35.13 -41.30
CA THR A 12 -35.54 -36.34 -40.63
C THR A 12 -34.82 -36.89 -39.37
N GLN A 13 -35.47 -37.55 -38.39
CA GLN A 13 -36.88 -37.93 -38.22
C GLN A 13 -37.27 -37.98 -36.72
N TRP A 14 -38.55 -38.21 -36.44
CA TRP A 14 -39.16 -38.25 -35.10
C TRP A 14 -38.77 -39.47 -34.26
N ARG A 15 -38.73 -39.31 -32.93
CA ARG A 15 -39.31 -40.25 -31.95
C ARG A 15 -39.55 -39.59 -30.58
N ALA A 16 -40.62 -39.98 -29.91
CA ALA A 16 -41.06 -39.46 -28.62
C ALA A 16 -40.39 -40.18 -27.43
N TRP A 17 -40.58 -39.68 -26.20
CA TRP A 17 -41.27 -40.37 -25.09
C TRP A 17 -40.96 -39.69 -23.72
N THR A 18 -42.05 -39.31 -23.03
CA THR A 18 -42.31 -39.29 -21.57
C THR A 18 -41.23 -38.98 -20.52
N TYR A 19 -41.63 -38.18 -19.52
CA TYR A 19 -41.12 -38.25 -18.14
C TYR A 19 -42.27 -38.60 -17.18
N GLY A 20 -42.04 -39.56 -16.28
CA GLY A 20 -42.89 -39.84 -15.12
C GLY A 20 -42.29 -39.22 -13.85
N LEU A 21 -43.10 -39.13 -12.78
CA LEU A 21 -42.71 -38.64 -11.46
C LEU A 21 -43.32 -39.51 -10.34
N SER A 22 -42.45 -39.96 -9.44
CA SER A 22 -42.65 -40.54 -8.10
C SER A 22 -41.23 -40.69 -7.50
N ASP A 23 -40.95 -40.75 -6.20
CA ASP A 23 -41.64 -40.40 -4.95
C ASP A 23 -40.50 -40.36 -3.89
N SER A 24 -40.40 -39.50 -2.87
CA SER A 24 -41.05 -39.65 -1.55
C SER A 24 -40.17 -38.98 -0.48
N SER A 25 -40.73 -38.58 0.67
CA SER A 25 -40.24 -38.91 2.03
C SER A 25 -41.02 -38.16 3.13
N THR A 26 -41.24 -38.83 4.26
CA THR A 26 -42.14 -38.46 5.38
C THR A 26 -41.34 -38.08 6.64
N PRO A 27 -41.95 -37.50 7.71
CA PRO A 27 -42.28 -38.33 8.89
C PRO A 27 -43.46 -37.89 9.81
N ALA A 28 -44.26 -38.90 10.23
CA ALA A 28 -44.72 -39.17 11.62
C ALA A 28 -45.84 -38.26 12.29
N PRO A 29 -46.43 -38.61 13.48
CA PRO A 29 -47.83 -39.10 13.49
C PRO A 29 -48.80 -38.73 14.68
N ALA A 30 -50.12 -38.77 14.40
CA ALA A 30 -51.24 -39.15 15.33
C ALA A 30 -51.53 -38.26 16.60
N PRO A 31 -52.71 -38.38 17.30
CA PRO A 31 -53.79 -39.38 17.19
C PRO A 31 -55.28 -38.90 17.23
N SER A 32 -56.17 -39.83 16.82
CA SER A 32 -57.55 -40.18 17.29
C SER A 32 -58.57 -39.08 17.72
N SER A 33 -59.88 -39.18 17.38
CA SER A 33 -60.75 -40.34 17.64
C SER A 33 -62.18 -40.21 17.06
N ASN A 34 -62.84 -41.36 16.80
CA ASN A 34 -64.27 -41.74 17.04
C ASN A 34 -65.44 -40.73 16.83
N LYS A 35 -66.66 -41.11 16.37
CA LYS A 35 -67.31 -42.43 16.14
C LYS A 35 -68.61 -42.32 15.30
N LYS A 36 -68.83 -43.31 14.41
CA LYS A 36 -70.08 -44.07 14.11
C LYS A 36 -71.44 -43.43 13.71
N GLN A 37 -71.94 -43.95 12.57
CA GLN A 37 -73.29 -44.52 12.27
C GLN A 37 -74.57 -43.66 12.42
N TYR A 38 -75.38 -43.60 11.35
CA TYR A 38 -76.64 -44.38 11.21
C TYR A 38 -77.13 -44.40 9.74
N VAL A 39 -78.34 -44.95 9.45
CA VAL A 39 -78.62 -45.76 8.24
C VAL A 39 -79.90 -45.36 7.47
N SER A 40 -79.80 -45.38 6.13
CA SER A 40 -80.85 -45.65 5.11
C SER A 40 -81.99 -44.66 4.77
N VAL A 41 -82.63 -44.98 3.63
CA VAL A 41 -83.87 -44.46 3.01
C VAL A 41 -83.74 -43.06 2.37
N GLY A 42 -84.09 -42.81 1.11
CA GLY A 42 -84.74 -43.66 0.10
C GLY A 42 -85.96 -42.96 -0.49
N VAL A 43 -85.80 -42.28 -1.63
CA VAL A 43 -86.90 -41.75 -2.44
C VAL A 43 -86.54 -41.92 -3.92
N GLU A 44 -87.34 -42.69 -4.64
CA GLU A 44 -87.32 -42.71 -6.10
C GLU A 44 -88.17 -41.56 -6.65
N THR A 45 -87.68 -40.89 -7.68
CA THR A 45 -88.51 -40.07 -8.58
C THR A 45 -88.04 -40.30 -10.01
N GLU A 46 -88.87 -40.97 -10.80
CA GLU A 46 -88.67 -41.09 -12.25
C GLU A 46 -88.80 -39.72 -12.94
N GLY A 47 -88.02 -39.45 -14.00
CA GLY A 47 -88.13 -38.19 -14.73
C GLY A 47 -87.05 -37.91 -15.77
N GLN A 48 -87.26 -38.42 -16.99
CA GLN A 48 -86.66 -37.97 -18.27
C GLN A 48 -85.12 -38.01 -18.43
N SER A 49 -84.66 -38.96 -19.25
CA SER A 49 -83.29 -39.00 -19.78
C SER A 49 -83.10 -37.98 -20.92
N HIS A 50 -82.47 -36.85 -20.65
CA HIS A 50 -81.92 -36.00 -21.72
C HIS A 50 -80.79 -36.74 -22.46
N ILE A 51 -80.94 -36.91 -23.78
CA ILE A 51 -79.90 -37.45 -24.66
C ILE A 51 -78.63 -36.60 -24.51
N ARG A 52 -77.52 -37.21 -24.08
CA ARG A 52 -76.24 -36.52 -23.90
C ARG A 52 -75.61 -36.20 -25.27
N ARG A 53 -75.95 -35.03 -25.82
CA ARG A 53 -75.27 -34.47 -27.00
C ARG A 53 -73.74 -34.50 -26.84
N THR A 54 -73.04 -34.87 -27.90
CA THR A 54 -71.57 -34.90 -27.95
C THR A 54 -70.98 -33.49 -27.87
N HIS A 55 -69.66 -33.36 -27.69
CA HIS A 55 -69.03 -32.03 -27.72
C HIS A 55 -69.04 -31.40 -29.12
N ALA A 56 -69.07 -32.20 -30.19
CA ALA A 56 -69.17 -31.70 -31.57
C ALA A 56 -70.56 -31.10 -31.80
N GLU A 57 -71.63 -31.89 -31.59
CA GLU A 57 -73.02 -31.44 -31.73
C GLU A 57 -73.31 -30.14 -30.93
N LYS A 58 -72.79 -30.04 -29.70
CA LYS A 58 -72.93 -28.83 -28.87
C LYS A 58 -72.19 -27.62 -29.43
N LEU A 59 -71.03 -27.83 -30.07
CA LEU A 59 -70.27 -26.76 -30.70
C LEU A 59 -70.94 -26.30 -31.99
N ASP A 60 -71.41 -27.23 -32.82
CA ASP A 60 -72.14 -26.92 -34.05
C ASP A 60 -73.41 -26.12 -33.73
N GLU A 61 -74.23 -26.58 -32.77
CA GLU A 61 -75.39 -25.83 -32.26
C GLU A 61 -75.05 -24.42 -31.77
N CYS A 62 -73.89 -24.23 -31.12
CA CYS A 62 -73.45 -22.90 -30.67
C CYS A 62 -72.97 -22.02 -31.82
N ILE A 63 -72.32 -22.59 -32.84
CA ILE A 63 -71.85 -21.87 -34.03
C ILE A 63 -73.04 -21.44 -34.89
N ASP A 64 -74.02 -22.32 -35.08
CA ASP A 64 -75.23 -22.01 -35.83
C ASP A 64 -76.10 -20.99 -35.08
N ALA A 65 -76.23 -21.10 -33.75
CA ALA A 65 -76.89 -20.07 -32.94
C ALA A 65 -76.21 -18.68 -33.05
N ILE A 66 -74.87 -18.62 -33.14
CA ILE A 66 -74.14 -17.36 -33.37
C ILE A 66 -74.43 -16.78 -34.77
N ARG A 67 -74.64 -17.64 -35.78
CA ARG A 67 -74.91 -17.23 -37.17
C ARG A 67 -76.35 -16.84 -37.44
N GLU A 68 -77.32 -17.54 -36.84
CA GLU A 68 -78.74 -17.45 -37.20
C GLU A 68 -79.56 -16.47 -36.34
N HIS A 69 -79.22 -16.29 -35.06
CA HIS A 69 -80.11 -15.58 -34.12
C HIS A 69 -79.92 -14.05 -34.04
N SER A 70 -79.04 -13.46 -34.85
CA SER A 70 -78.93 -12.01 -35.02
C SER A 70 -79.22 -11.62 -36.47
N GLY A 71 -80.13 -10.67 -36.68
CA GLY A 71 -80.49 -10.15 -38.02
C GLY A 71 -79.33 -9.48 -38.78
N SER A 72 -78.20 -9.27 -38.10
CA SER A 72 -76.87 -9.14 -38.70
C SER A 72 -76.09 -10.44 -38.42
N GLN A 73 -75.71 -11.16 -39.48
CA GLN A 73 -75.00 -12.45 -39.37
C GLN A 73 -73.65 -12.26 -38.69
N TRP A 74 -73.54 -12.61 -37.39
CA TRP A 74 -72.28 -12.49 -36.67
C TRP A 74 -71.35 -13.67 -37.00
N THR A 75 -70.08 -13.38 -37.30
CA THR A 75 -69.05 -14.41 -37.27
C THR A 75 -68.66 -14.74 -35.83
N ILE A 76 -67.94 -15.84 -35.63
CA ILE A 76 -67.29 -16.16 -34.34
C ILE A 76 -66.36 -15.01 -33.91
N GLY A 77 -65.72 -14.31 -34.86
CA GLY A 77 -64.90 -13.13 -34.61
C GLY A 77 -65.71 -11.95 -34.07
N ASP A 78 -66.83 -11.62 -34.71
CA ASP A 78 -67.71 -10.51 -34.29
C ASP A 78 -68.35 -10.78 -32.93
N PHE A 79 -68.82 -12.01 -32.71
CA PHE A 79 -69.32 -12.46 -31.41
C PHE A 79 -68.26 -12.31 -30.33
N MET A 80 -67.03 -12.82 -30.55
CA MET A 80 -65.94 -12.68 -29.58
C MET A 80 -65.54 -11.21 -29.36
N TYR A 81 -65.52 -10.39 -30.41
CA TYR A 81 -65.25 -8.96 -30.32
C TYR A 81 -66.28 -8.28 -29.41
N HIS A 82 -67.57 -8.36 -29.74
CA HIS A 82 -68.64 -7.73 -28.95
C HIS A 82 -68.79 -8.33 -27.54
N LEU A 83 -68.46 -9.61 -27.35
CA LEU A 83 -68.44 -10.26 -26.03
C LEU A 83 -67.36 -9.65 -25.11
N TYR A 84 -66.17 -9.32 -25.63
CA TYR A 84 -65.05 -8.82 -24.83
C TYR A 84 -64.79 -7.30 -24.95
N TYR A 85 -65.38 -6.60 -25.92
CA TYR A 85 -65.21 -5.15 -26.12
C TYR A 85 -65.66 -4.37 -24.86
N PRO A 86 -64.83 -3.48 -24.31
CA PRO A 86 -65.21 -2.66 -23.17
C PRO A 86 -66.20 -1.58 -23.61
N PRO A 87 -67.33 -1.37 -22.91
CA PRO A 87 -68.26 -0.29 -23.26
C PRO A 87 -67.57 1.08 -23.12
N LYS A 88 -67.82 1.99 -24.07
CA LYS A 88 -67.39 3.39 -23.93
C LYS A 88 -68.13 4.07 -22.78
N ARG A 89 -67.59 5.19 -22.29
CA ARG A 89 -68.17 5.93 -21.14
C ARG A 89 -69.65 6.30 -21.31
N ASP A 90 -70.09 6.50 -22.54
CA ASP A 90 -71.44 6.99 -22.88
C ASP A 90 -72.31 5.94 -23.61
N GLU A 91 -71.87 4.68 -23.68
CA GLU A 91 -72.63 3.56 -24.28
C GLU A 91 -73.21 2.64 -23.19
N THR A 92 -74.33 1.96 -23.48
CA THR A 92 -75.03 1.12 -22.49
C THR A 92 -74.14 0.03 -21.89
N ALA A 93 -74.04 0.00 -20.57
CA ALA A 93 -73.24 -0.96 -19.83
C ALA A 93 -73.66 -2.43 -20.10
N ARG A 94 -72.69 -3.35 -20.03
CA ARG A 94 -72.91 -4.80 -20.21
C ARG A 94 -74.05 -5.30 -19.32
N SER A 95 -74.94 -6.15 -19.87
CA SER A 95 -76.03 -6.74 -19.09
C SER A 95 -75.50 -7.56 -17.91
N ARG A 96 -76.27 -7.70 -16.82
CA ARG A 96 -75.83 -8.46 -15.63
C ARG A 96 -75.39 -9.89 -15.96
N LYS A 97 -76.09 -10.56 -16.89
CA LYS A 97 -75.75 -11.92 -17.38
C LYS A 97 -74.43 -11.91 -18.15
N HIS A 98 -74.24 -10.96 -19.08
CA HIS A 98 -73.01 -10.79 -19.86
C HIS A 98 -71.80 -10.49 -18.97
N ALA A 99 -71.93 -9.53 -18.05
CA ALA A 99 -70.88 -9.16 -17.11
C ALA A 99 -70.49 -10.33 -16.19
N ALA A 100 -71.46 -11.09 -15.67
CA ALA A 100 -71.21 -12.27 -14.84
C ALA A 100 -70.46 -13.37 -15.61
N ALA A 101 -70.88 -13.69 -16.84
CA ALA A 101 -70.22 -14.70 -17.68
C ALA A 101 -68.77 -14.32 -18.03
N VAL A 102 -68.55 -13.10 -18.51
CA VAL A 102 -67.20 -12.61 -18.85
C VAL A 102 -66.31 -12.49 -17.61
N SER A 103 -66.85 -12.06 -16.47
CA SER A 103 -66.13 -12.01 -15.19
C SER A 103 -65.77 -13.39 -14.64
N ALA A 104 -66.62 -14.41 -14.85
CA ALA A 104 -66.32 -15.78 -14.46
C ALA A 104 -65.15 -16.34 -15.30
N PHE A 105 -65.19 -16.14 -16.61
CA PHE A 105 -64.17 -16.61 -17.55
C PHE A 105 -62.83 -15.89 -17.41
N LEU A 106 -62.80 -14.55 -17.51
CA LEU A 106 -61.56 -13.77 -17.39
C LEU A 106 -60.96 -13.82 -15.98
N GLY A 107 -61.80 -14.05 -14.95
CA GLY A 107 -61.37 -14.31 -13.58
C GLY A 107 -60.89 -15.74 -13.31
N GLY A 108 -60.80 -16.61 -14.32
CA GLY A 108 -60.27 -17.98 -14.19
C GLY A 108 -61.16 -18.94 -13.39
N ARG A 109 -62.45 -18.63 -13.20
CA ARG A 109 -63.42 -19.46 -12.44
C ARG A 109 -64.12 -20.52 -13.31
N THR A 110 -63.74 -20.62 -14.58
CA THR A 110 -64.23 -21.62 -15.54
C THR A 110 -63.30 -22.83 -15.61
N LYS A 111 -63.84 -24.00 -16.01
CA LYS A 111 -63.08 -25.27 -16.15
C LYS A 111 -61.83 -25.14 -17.03
N HIS A 112 -61.89 -24.28 -18.05
CA HIS A 112 -60.76 -23.92 -18.91
C HIS A 112 -60.51 -22.42 -18.79
N GLY A 113 -59.23 -22.05 -18.62
CA GLY A 113 -58.79 -20.66 -18.48
C GLY A 113 -58.24 -20.08 -19.78
N ILE A 114 -58.18 -18.75 -19.88
CA ILE A 114 -57.73 -18.04 -21.08
C ILE A 114 -56.33 -18.47 -21.55
N ALA A 115 -55.40 -18.76 -20.64
CA ALA A 115 -54.04 -19.20 -21.00
C ALA A 115 -54.00 -20.55 -21.73
N GLN A 116 -54.89 -21.49 -21.38
CA GLN A 116 -55.01 -22.78 -22.09
C GLN A 116 -55.58 -22.57 -23.51
N ILE A 117 -56.57 -21.69 -23.64
CA ILE A 117 -57.19 -21.34 -24.91
C ILE A 117 -56.19 -20.63 -25.84
N LEU A 118 -55.38 -19.70 -25.30
CA LEU A 118 -54.31 -19.04 -26.04
C LEU A 118 -53.22 -20.03 -26.50
N ASP A 119 -52.85 -21.02 -25.69
CA ASP A 119 -51.91 -22.08 -26.10
C ASP A 119 -52.48 -22.95 -27.23
N PHE A 120 -53.79 -23.27 -27.19
CA PHE A 120 -54.46 -23.96 -28.30
C PHE A 120 -54.53 -23.10 -29.57
N TRP A 121 -54.89 -21.81 -29.47
CA TRP A 121 -54.88 -20.89 -30.62
C TRP A 121 -53.48 -20.75 -31.23
N TYR A 122 -52.43 -20.69 -30.40
CA TYR A 122 -51.04 -20.58 -30.84
C TYR A 122 -50.50 -21.86 -31.50
N ARG A 123 -50.94 -23.04 -31.03
CA ARG A 123 -50.48 -24.35 -31.54
C ARG A 123 -51.28 -24.88 -32.73
N SER A 124 -52.52 -24.43 -32.94
CA SER A 124 -53.37 -24.97 -33.99
C SER A 124 -52.75 -24.86 -35.40
N ALA A 125 -53.22 -25.73 -36.30
CA ALA A 125 -52.93 -25.60 -37.72
C ALA A 125 -53.65 -24.37 -38.31
N ASP A 126 -54.90 -24.15 -37.89
CA ASP A 126 -55.82 -23.12 -38.43
C ASP A 126 -55.43 -21.68 -38.05
N GLY A 127 -54.50 -21.51 -37.09
CA GLY A 127 -53.96 -20.22 -36.68
C GLY A 127 -52.74 -19.75 -37.49
N ARG A 128 -52.37 -20.48 -38.55
CA ARG A 128 -51.22 -20.20 -39.42
C ARG A 128 -51.70 -19.46 -40.67
N GLY A 129 -50.99 -18.41 -41.07
CA GLY A 129 -51.16 -17.85 -42.41
C GLY A 129 -50.61 -18.82 -43.47
N ASP A 130 -51.08 -18.67 -44.70
CA ASP A 130 -50.57 -19.45 -45.85
C ASP A 130 -49.09 -19.18 -46.13
N ASP A 131 -48.57 -18.04 -45.67
CA ASP A 131 -47.19 -17.62 -45.89
C ASP A 131 -46.25 -18.09 -44.76
N LEU A 132 -45.15 -18.75 -45.15
CA LEU A 132 -44.09 -19.18 -44.23
C LEU A 132 -43.38 -18.00 -43.54
N ASP A 133 -43.45 -16.84 -44.17
CA ASP A 133 -42.72 -15.61 -43.87
C ASP A 133 -43.27 -14.86 -42.63
N ASP A 134 -44.56 -15.03 -42.31
CA ASP A 134 -45.22 -14.37 -41.15
C ASP A 134 -44.57 -14.73 -39.80
N ARG A 135 -43.93 -15.89 -39.70
CA ARG A 135 -43.18 -16.29 -38.50
C ARG A 135 -41.83 -15.59 -38.37
N PHE A 136 -41.28 -15.06 -39.44
CA PHE A 136 -40.00 -14.36 -39.43
C PHE A 136 -40.19 -12.85 -39.26
N LYS A 137 -41.18 -12.23 -39.94
CA LYS A 137 -41.52 -10.79 -39.84
C LYS A 137 -41.64 -10.29 -38.39
N VAL A 138 -42.35 -11.02 -37.52
CA VAL A 138 -42.55 -10.63 -36.10
C VAL A 138 -41.24 -10.50 -35.30
N TYR A 139 -40.12 -11.08 -35.76
CA TYR A 139 -38.83 -11.05 -35.07
C TYR A 139 -37.76 -10.18 -35.75
N GLN A 140 -38.05 -9.49 -36.85
CA GLN A 140 -37.06 -8.67 -37.57
C GLN A 140 -36.87 -7.28 -36.95
N SER A 141 -37.95 -6.58 -36.58
CA SER A 141 -37.87 -5.25 -35.93
C SER A 141 -39.00 -4.98 -34.93
N TYR A 142 -38.80 -3.95 -34.08
CA TYR A 142 -39.84 -3.46 -33.17
C TYR A 142 -41.03 -2.82 -33.92
N GLU A 143 -40.77 -2.22 -35.08
CA GLU A 143 -41.77 -1.55 -35.91
C GLU A 143 -42.66 -2.58 -36.60
N GLU A 144 -42.09 -3.63 -37.20
CA GLU A 144 -42.86 -4.80 -37.69
C GLU A 144 -43.63 -5.50 -36.56
N CYS A 145 -43.08 -5.53 -35.34
CA CYS A 145 -43.79 -6.01 -34.15
C CYS A 145 -45.05 -5.17 -33.84
N LEU A 146 -45.05 -3.86 -34.10
CA LEU A 146 -46.23 -3.00 -33.93
C LEU A 146 -47.28 -3.26 -35.02
N GLU A 147 -46.85 -3.31 -36.28
CA GLU A 147 -47.74 -3.57 -37.43
C GLU A 147 -48.38 -4.98 -37.36
N ALA A 148 -47.62 -5.99 -36.93
CA ALA A 148 -48.08 -7.37 -36.82
C ALA A 148 -49.18 -7.58 -35.76
N ILE A 149 -49.54 -6.58 -34.94
CA ILE A 149 -50.72 -6.67 -34.06
C ILE A 149 -52.03 -6.68 -34.87
N HIS A 150 -51.99 -6.14 -36.09
CA HIS A 150 -53.09 -6.16 -37.06
C HIS A 150 -52.98 -7.32 -38.08
N ALA A 151 -52.02 -8.24 -37.89
CA ALA A 151 -51.90 -9.43 -38.74
C ALA A 151 -53.13 -10.34 -38.58
N LYS A 152 -53.67 -10.82 -39.71
CA LYS A 152 -54.85 -11.71 -39.72
C LYS A 152 -54.59 -13.07 -39.04
N PRO A 153 -53.42 -13.73 -39.19
CA PRO A 153 -53.17 -15.02 -38.53
C PRO A 153 -52.98 -14.88 -37.02
N SER A 154 -53.77 -15.65 -36.25
CA SER A 154 -53.78 -15.58 -34.78
C SER A 154 -52.40 -15.80 -34.17
N ARG A 155 -51.57 -16.68 -34.74
CA ARG A 155 -50.22 -16.94 -34.23
C ARG A 155 -49.29 -15.72 -34.30
N ALA A 156 -49.36 -14.95 -35.39
CA ALA A 156 -48.56 -13.73 -35.55
C ALA A 156 -49.04 -12.63 -34.59
N ALA A 157 -50.36 -12.38 -34.56
CA ALA A 157 -50.99 -11.41 -33.69
C ALA A 157 -50.74 -11.68 -32.19
N ILE A 158 -50.89 -12.94 -31.73
CA ILE A 158 -50.62 -13.33 -30.33
C ILE A 158 -49.13 -13.12 -29.98
N THR A 159 -48.20 -13.44 -30.90
CA THR A 159 -46.76 -13.29 -30.67
C THR A 159 -46.38 -11.80 -30.57
N SER A 160 -46.87 -10.98 -31.50
CA SER A 160 -46.70 -9.52 -31.50
C SER A 160 -47.26 -8.90 -30.22
N PHE A 161 -48.52 -9.22 -29.87
CA PHE A 161 -49.19 -8.72 -28.67
C PHE A 161 -48.41 -9.05 -27.39
N ALA A 162 -47.95 -10.30 -27.25
CA ALA A 162 -47.12 -10.72 -26.12
C ALA A 162 -45.77 -9.97 -26.07
N ALA A 163 -45.10 -9.79 -27.21
CA ALA A 163 -43.85 -9.04 -27.31
C ALA A 163 -44.04 -7.57 -26.89
N GLN A 164 -45.12 -6.92 -27.33
CA GLN A 164 -45.43 -5.55 -26.96
C GLN A 164 -45.72 -5.37 -25.46
N ILE A 165 -46.47 -6.29 -24.84
CA ILE A 165 -46.70 -6.28 -23.38
C ILE A 165 -45.37 -6.40 -22.62
N VAL A 166 -44.53 -7.36 -23.01
CA VAL A 166 -43.21 -7.57 -22.39
C VAL A 166 -42.35 -6.31 -22.56
N ILE A 167 -42.29 -5.71 -23.75
CA ILE A 167 -41.53 -4.48 -23.99
C ILE A 167 -42.07 -3.30 -23.18
N GLY A 168 -43.38 -3.17 -23.02
CA GLY A 168 -44.02 -2.16 -22.16
C GLY A 168 -43.60 -2.30 -20.70
N GLU A 169 -43.64 -3.52 -20.17
CA GLU A 169 -43.22 -3.82 -18.79
C GLU A 169 -41.71 -3.63 -18.59
N LEU A 170 -40.88 -4.04 -19.56
CA LEU A 170 -39.43 -3.79 -19.54
C LEU A 170 -39.12 -2.28 -19.54
N LYS A 171 -39.84 -1.46 -20.34
CA LYS A 171 -39.72 0.00 -20.33
C LYS A 171 -40.15 0.59 -18.97
N ARG A 172 -41.21 0.07 -18.36
CA ARG A 172 -41.68 0.48 -17.01
C ARG A 172 -40.64 0.17 -15.93
N GLN A 173 -40.14 -1.06 -15.89
CA GLN A 173 -39.10 -1.50 -14.95
C GLN A 173 -37.80 -0.70 -15.14
N ARG A 174 -37.36 -0.48 -16.37
CA ARG A 174 -36.20 0.39 -16.68
C ARG A 174 -36.40 1.80 -16.14
N ASN A 175 -37.56 2.42 -16.34
CA ASN A 175 -37.83 3.76 -15.84
C ASN A 175 -37.86 3.82 -14.30
N HIS A 176 -38.26 2.74 -13.63
CA HIS A 176 -38.13 2.59 -12.17
C HIS A 176 -36.67 2.40 -11.73
N ALA A 177 -35.91 1.49 -12.36
CA ALA A 177 -34.48 1.29 -12.13
C ALA A 177 -33.63 2.56 -12.37
N MET A 178 -34.13 3.49 -13.17
CA MET A 178 -33.53 4.80 -13.32
C MET A 178 -33.70 5.73 -12.11
N LYS A 179 -34.57 5.48 -11.12
CA LYS A 179 -34.76 6.44 -10.01
C LYS A 179 -33.49 6.58 -9.13
N PRO A 180 -33.21 7.76 -8.55
CA PRO A 180 -32.07 7.94 -7.63
C PRO A 180 -32.10 6.97 -6.44
N GLU A 181 -33.30 6.68 -5.91
CA GLU A 181 -33.57 5.73 -4.82
C GLU A 181 -32.99 4.31 -5.05
N THR A 182 -32.72 3.93 -6.30
CA THR A 182 -32.22 2.58 -6.64
C THR A 182 -30.71 2.41 -6.40
N GLY A 183 -29.97 3.50 -6.18
CA GLY A 183 -28.51 3.49 -6.01
C GLY A 183 -27.71 3.07 -7.26
N LEU A 184 -28.32 2.98 -8.45
CA LEU A 184 -27.59 2.66 -9.70
C LEU A 184 -26.92 3.89 -10.34
N ARG A 185 -26.98 5.06 -9.69
CA ARG A 185 -26.46 6.33 -10.19
C ARG A 185 -25.33 6.85 -9.32
N LEU A 186 -24.23 7.28 -9.94
CA LEU A 186 -23.23 8.13 -9.32
C LEU A 186 -23.39 9.57 -9.81
N ILE A 187 -23.38 10.53 -8.89
CA ILE A 187 -23.58 11.96 -9.18
C ILE A 187 -22.48 12.75 -8.46
N THR A 188 -21.57 13.37 -9.21
CA THR A 188 -20.46 14.18 -8.65
C THR A 188 -20.90 15.49 -8.00
N ARG A 189 -22.12 15.99 -8.33
CA ARG A 189 -22.66 17.24 -7.80
C ARG A 189 -24.18 17.15 -7.62
N ARG A 190 -24.65 17.23 -6.38
CA ARG A 190 -26.02 17.59 -6.06
C ARG A 190 -26.00 18.66 -4.98
N LYS A 191 -26.38 19.89 -5.33
CA LYS A 191 -26.69 20.93 -4.34
C LYS A 191 -28.05 20.60 -3.73
N ARG A 192 -28.10 20.33 -2.43
CA ARG A 192 -29.32 20.41 -1.64
C ARG A 192 -29.05 21.38 -0.50
N VAL A 193 -29.90 22.40 -0.37
CA VAL A 193 -29.88 23.26 0.81
C VAL A 193 -30.76 22.58 1.85
N VAL A 194 -30.18 22.29 3.02
CA VAL A 194 -30.90 21.80 4.20
C VAL A 194 -30.53 22.75 5.33
N ASP A 195 -31.53 23.35 5.98
CA ASP A 195 -31.37 24.32 7.07
C ASP A 195 -30.38 25.46 6.76
N GLY A 196 -30.47 26.00 5.53
CA GLY A 196 -29.60 27.09 5.05
C GLY A 196 -28.16 26.68 4.72
N LYS A 197 -27.76 25.43 4.96
CA LYS A 197 -26.42 24.90 4.64
C LYS A 197 -26.45 24.07 3.36
N GLU A 198 -25.42 24.21 2.52
CA GLU A 198 -25.24 23.33 1.36
C GLU A 198 -24.79 21.94 1.83
N VAL A 199 -25.59 20.92 1.57
CA VAL A 199 -25.30 19.51 1.86
C VAL A 199 -25.20 18.73 0.54
N LEU A 200 -24.14 17.94 0.40
CA LEU A 200 -23.87 17.11 -0.77
C LEU A 200 -24.45 15.69 -0.55
N GLU A 201 -25.65 15.43 -1.06
CA GLU A 201 -26.24 14.08 -1.08
C GLU A 201 -25.78 13.28 -2.31
N GLY A 202 -25.20 12.09 -2.09
CA GLY A 202 -24.86 11.12 -3.14
C GLY A 202 -23.47 11.29 -3.77
N VAL A 203 -22.50 11.80 -2.99
CA VAL A 203 -21.07 11.80 -3.35
C VAL A 203 -20.60 10.36 -3.53
N VAL A 204 -19.76 10.12 -4.53
CA VAL A 204 -19.12 8.81 -4.76
C VAL A 204 -18.08 8.58 -3.68
N THR A 205 -18.20 7.49 -2.93
CA THR A 205 -17.17 7.06 -1.97
C THR A 205 -16.30 5.95 -2.55
N TRP A 206 -15.13 5.71 -1.97
CA TRP A 206 -14.33 4.52 -2.32
C TRP A 206 -14.99 3.20 -1.89
N ASP A 207 -15.88 3.24 -0.89
CA ASP A 207 -16.58 2.05 -0.38
C ASP A 207 -17.68 1.58 -1.36
N ASP A 208 -18.33 2.49 -2.10
CA ASP A 208 -19.24 2.17 -3.21
C ASP A 208 -18.57 1.38 -4.35
N LEU A 209 -17.23 1.44 -4.42
CA LEU A 209 -16.40 0.91 -5.51
C LEU A 209 -15.58 -0.33 -5.09
N GLY A 210 -15.80 -0.83 -3.87
CA GLY A 210 -15.08 -1.97 -3.30
C GLY A 210 -15.48 -3.34 -3.84
N THR A 211 -15.02 -4.40 -3.17
CA THR A 211 -15.19 -5.81 -3.59
C THR A 211 -16.66 -6.26 -3.69
N SER A 212 -17.57 -5.60 -2.97
CA SER A 212 -19.01 -5.87 -2.98
C SER A 212 -19.76 -5.24 -4.17
N LEU A 213 -19.10 -4.40 -4.99
CA LEU A 213 -19.70 -3.61 -6.07
C LEU A 213 -20.58 -4.45 -7.02
N THR A 214 -20.04 -5.54 -7.56
CA THR A 214 -20.70 -6.36 -8.59
C THR A 214 -21.98 -7.00 -8.05
N ASN A 215 -21.91 -7.55 -6.83
CA ASN A 215 -23.06 -8.12 -6.12
C ASN A 215 -24.09 -7.03 -5.76
N THR A 216 -23.64 -5.86 -5.30
CA THR A 216 -24.50 -4.72 -4.98
C THR A 216 -25.26 -4.21 -6.22
N VAL A 217 -24.58 -4.08 -7.36
CA VAL A 217 -25.20 -3.71 -8.64
C VAL A 217 -26.14 -4.82 -9.13
N ALA A 218 -25.76 -6.09 -9.04
CA ALA A 218 -26.60 -7.23 -9.40
C ALA A 218 -27.90 -7.25 -8.59
N GLU A 219 -27.83 -7.01 -7.27
CA GLU A 219 -29.02 -6.92 -6.43
C GLU A 219 -29.91 -5.72 -6.77
N ARG A 220 -29.32 -4.53 -6.93
CA ARG A 220 -30.06 -3.31 -7.30
C ARG A 220 -30.76 -3.48 -8.65
N ILE A 221 -30.12 -4.12 -9.64
CA ILE A 221 -30.74 -4.47 -10.93
C ILE A 221 -31.83 -5.54 -10.75
N ARG A 222 -31.57 -6.64 -10.03
CA ARG A 222 -32.55 -7.72 -9.81
C ARG A 222 -33.83 -7.22 -9.12
N LYS A 223 -33.71 -6.31 -8.14
CA LYS A 223 -34.85 -5.70 -7.44
C LYS A 223 -35.64 -4.73 -8.34
N SER A 224 -34.97 -3.97 -9.20
CA SER A 224 -35.60 -2.92 -10.02
C SER A 224 -36.04 -3.35 -11.43
N GLN A 225 -35.45 -4.41 -11.98
CA GLN A 225 -35.77 -5.00 -13.28
C GLN A 225 -35.85 -6.54 -13.24
N PRO A 226 -36.72 -7.13 -12.40
CA PRO A 226 -36.80 -8.58 -12.24
C PRO A 226 -37.09 -9.32 -13.57
N LEU A 227 -37.88 -8.73 -14.48
CA LEU A 227 -38.21 -9.36 -15.77
C LEU A 227 -37.00 -9.38 -16.71
N LEU A 228 -36.32 -8.23 -16.87
CA LEU A 228 -35.12 -8.16 -17.71
C LEU A 228 -34.00 -9.04 -17.17
N TRP A 229 -33.79 -9.01 -15.85
CA TRP A 229 -32.84 -9.88 -15.16
C TRP A 229 -33.13 -11.35 -15.46
N THR A 230 -34.37 -11.79 -15.28
CA THR A 230 -34.77 -13.18 -15.51
C THR A 230 -34.52 -13.60 -16.97
N LEU A 231 -34.95 -12.79 -17.94
CA LEU A 231 -34.75 -13.08 -19.36
C LEU A 231 -33.26 -13.21 -19.72
N VAL A 232 -32.45 -12.21 -19.38
CA VAL A 232 -31.01 -12.21 -19.72
C VAL A 232 -30.26 -13.30 -18.95
N TYR A 233 -30.60 -13.55 -17.69
CA TYR A 233 -30.00 -14.62 -16.88
C TYR A 233 -30.32 -16.01 -17.46
N THR A 234 -31.57 -16.24 -17.89
CA THR A 234 -31.96 -17.50 -18.57
C THR A 234 -31.22 -17.68 -19.89
N LEU A 235 -30.97 -16.61 -20.66
CA LEU A 235 -30.18 -16.66 -21.90
C LEU A 235 -28.68 -16.90 -21.63
N ALA A 236 -28.12 -16.34 -20.56
CA ALA A 236 -26.73 -16.53 -20.16
C ALA A 236 -26.47 -17.91 -19.51
N THR A 237 -27.51 -18.57 -19.00
CA THR A 237 -27.42 -19.86 -18.30
C THR A 237 -27.55 -21.03 -19.29
N PRO A 238 -26.57 -21.95 -19.37
CA PRO A 238 -26.68 -23.13 -20.22
C PRO A 238 -27.85 -24.02 -19.82
N ARG A 239 -28.47 -24.69 -20.81
CA ARG A 239 -29.46 -25.75 -20.54
C ARG A 239 -28.85 -26.83 -19.65
N SER A 240 -29.56 -27.19 -18.57
CA SER A 240 -29.17 -28.30 -17.69
C SER A 240 -29.05 -29.61 -18.48
N ARG A 241 -27.98 -30.37 -18.23
CA ARG A 241 -27.83 -31.72 -18.80
C ARG A 241 -28.58 -32.70 -17.91
N LYS A 242 -29.63 -33.32 -18.47
CA LYS A 242 -30.41 -34.44 -17.87
C LYS A 242 -30.70 -34.29 -16.36
N GLY A 243 -31.60 -33.37 -16.03
CA GLY A 243 -32.52 -33.55 -14.90
C GLY A 243 -32.10 -33.00 -13.52
N GLN A 244 -30.83 -33.08 -13.09
CA GLN A 244 -30.49 -32.74 -11.69
C GLN A 244 -29.25 -31.86 -11.43
N VAL A 245 -28.44 -31.53 -12.45
CA VAL A 245 -27.25 -30.68 -12.22
C VAL A 245 -27.35 -29.35 -12.97
N VAL A 246 -27.60 -28.26 -12.23
CA VAL A 246 -27.37 -26.90 -12.73
C VAL A 246 -25.87 -26.66 -12.79
N ALA A 247 -25.31 -26.57 -14.00
CA ALA A 247 -23.87 -26.44 -14.19
C ALA A 247 -23.39 -25.01 -13.86
N THR A 248 -22.88 -24.80 -12.64
CA THR A 248 -22.30 -23.52 -12.19
C THR A 248 -21.05 -23.18 -13.02
N ARG A 249 -21.15 -22.22 -13.95
CA ARG A 249 -20.04 -21.78 -14.79
C ARG A 249 -19.02 -20.96 -13.99
N ARG A 250 -17.81 -21.51 -13.80
CA ARG A 250 -16.68 -20.80 -13.17
C ARG A 250 -16.05 -19.72 -14.05
N TYR A 251 -15.83 -19.97 -15.35
CA TYR A 251 -15.06 -19.05 -16.22
C TYR A 251 -15.86 -17.82 -16.69
N ARG A 252 -17.20 -17.91 -16.74
CA ARG A 252 -18.11 -16.80 -17.06
C ARG A 252 -19.42 -16.99 -16.27
N PRO A 253 -19.49 -16.49 -15.02
CA PRO A 253 -20.69 -16.64 -14.21
C PRO A 253 -21.90 -15.92 -14.85
N PRO A 254 -23.09 -16.55 -14.91
CA PRO A 254 -24.25 -15.96 -15.57
C PRO A 254 -24.72 -14.67 -14.90
N HIS A 255 -24.59 -14.51 -13.58
CA HIS A 255 -24.99 -13.30 -12.86
C HIS A 255 -24.10 -12.11 -13.21
N ILE A 256 -22.77 -12.26 -13.24
CA ILE A 256 -21.84 -11.18 -13.64
C ILE A 256 -22.10 -10.76 -15.10
N THR A 257 -22.31 -11.73 -15.98
CA THR A 257 -22.60 -11.49 -17.41
C THR A 257 -23.93 -10.72 -17.57
N THR A 258 -24.97 -11.15 -16.85
CA THR A 258 -26.30 -10.50 -16.83
C THR A 258 -26.22 -9.08 -16.30
N THR A 259 -25.54 -8.89 -15.16
CA THR A 259 -25.33 -7.58 -14.52
C THR A 259 -24.66 -6.61 -15.48
N THR A 260 -23.60 -7.06 -16.17
CA THR A 260 -22.86 -6.24 -17.13
C THR A 260 -23.74 -5.85 -18.32
N ALA A 261 -24.41 -6.82 -18.96
CA ALA A 261 -25.26 -6.56 -20.12
C ALA A 261 -26.39 -5.58 -19.79
N ILE A 262 -27.07 -5.76 -18.65
CA ILE A 262 -28.15 -4.86 -18.23
C ILE A 262 -27.59 -3.48 -17.85
N SER A 263 -26.47 -3.40 -17.14
CA SER A 263 -25.85 -2.10 -16.82
C SER A 263 -25.49 -1.29 -18.07
N THR A 264 -25.06 -1.94 -19.15
CA THR A 264 -24.79 -1.29 -20.44
C THR A 264 -26.06 -0.80 -21.13
N ILE A 265 -27.17 -1.54 -21.06
CA ILE A 265 -28.50 -1.07 -21.52
C ILE A 265 -28.99 0.13 -20.68
N LEU A 266 -28.69 0.15 -19.38
CA LEU A 266 -29.13 1.22 -18.48
C LEU A 266 -28.38 2.54 -18.74
N ILE A 267 -27.06 2.50 -18.91
CA ILE A 267 -26.27 3.73 -19.20
C ILE A 267 -26.58 4.30 -20.60
N SER A 268 -26.86 3.46 -21.59
CA SER A 268 -27.21 3.94 -22.95
C SER A 268 -28.51 4.76 -22.97
N HIS A 269 -29.44 4.46 -22.06
CA HIS A 269 -30.67 5.26 -21.89
C HIS A 269 -30.46 6.49 -21.00
N ARG A 270 -29.53 6.45 -20.03
CA ARG A 270 -29.23 7.60 -19.16
C ARG A 270 -27.79 7.56 -18.65
N THR A 271 -26.99 8.54 -19.05
CA THR A 271 -25.58 8.69 -18.66
C THR A 271 -25.34 8.75 -17.14
N THR A 272 -26.37 9.04 -16.34
CA THR A 272 -26.30 9.01 -14.87
C THR A 272 -26.38 7.60 -14.27
N ALA A 273 -26.73 6.56 -15.01
CA ALA A 273 -26.82 5.18 -14.52
C ALA A 273 -25.49 4.45 -14.73
N ASN A 274 -24.47 4.93 -14.04
CA ASN A 274 -23.07 4.77 -14.41
C ASN A 274 -22.20 4.10 -13.34
N LEU A 275 -22.76 3.53 -12.27
CA LEU A 275 -22.00 2.92 -11.16
C LEU A 275 -20.97 1.87 -11.65
N LEU A 276 -21.41 0.82 -12.34
CA LEU A 276 -20.50 -0.22 -12.85
C LEU A 276 -19.58 0.29 -14.00
N PRO A 277 -20.05 1.08 -14.99
CA PRO A 277 -19.17 1.72 -15.97
C PRO A 277 -18.11 2.66 -15.38
N ALA A 278 -18.41 3.37 -14.28
CA ALA A 278 -17.48 4.25 -13.60
C ALA A 278 -16.39 3.45 -12.88
N ALA A 279 -16.75 2.39 -12.15
CA ALA A 279 -15.78 1.49 -11.53
C ALA A 279 -14.85 0.83 -12.57
N ARG A 280 -15.40 0.38 -13.71
CA ARG A 280 -14.58 -0.14 -14.82
C ARG A 280 -13.65 0.92 -15.41
N SER A 281 -14.14 2.15 -15.55
CA SER A 281 -13.32 3.29 -15.95
C SER A 281 -12.20 3.59 -14.95
N LEU A 282 -12.43 3.45 -13.64
CA LEU A 282 -11.40 3.63 -12.62
C LEU A 282 -10.35 2.53 -12.68
N LEU A 283 -10.75 1.27 -12.88
CA LEU A 283 -9.80 0.19 -13.19
C LEU A 283 -8.96 0.52 -14.43
N TRP A 284 -9.59 0.95 -15.52
CA TRP A 284 -8.87 1.33 -16.74
C TRP A 284 -7.92 2.50 -16.49
N PHE A 285 -8.27 3.46 -15.63
CA PHE A 285 -7.39 4.56 -15.27
C PHE A 285 -6.19 4.08 -14.45
N ALA A 286 -6.42 3.28 -13.40
CA ALA A 286 -5.39 2.65 -12.58
C ALA A 286 -4.45 1.72 -13.36
N ALA A 287 -5.00 0.97 -14.34
CA ALA A 287 -4.24 0.12 -15.26
C ALA A 287 -3.53 0.92 -16.38
N ASN A 288 -3.55 2.25 -16.31
CA ASN A 288 -2.97 3.16 -17.30
C ASN A 288 -3.44 2.81 -18.73
N ALA A 289 -4.74 2.60 -18.93
CA ALA A 289 -5.32 2.30 -20.24
C ALA A 289 -5.18 3.49 -21.21
N GLN A 290 -5.07 3.23 -22.51
CA GLN A 290 -4.99 4.30 -23.52
C GLN A 290 -6.31 5.09 -23.59
N GLN A 291 -6.23 6.42 -23.78
CA GLN A 291 -7.42 7.29 -23.88
C GLN A 291 -8.44 6.83 -24.94
N LYS A 292 -7.97 6.16 -26.01
CA LYS A 292 -8.83 5.57 -27.06
C LYS A 292 -9.80 4.53 -26.51
N LEU A 293 -9.39 3.68 -25.55
CA LEU A 293 -10.24 2.66 -24.95
C LEU A 293 -11.44 3.28 -24.23
N PHE A 294 -11.24 4.38 -23.49
CA PHE A 294 -12.33 5.14 -22.88
C PHE A 294 -13.29 5.75 -23.90
N ARG A 295 -12.79 6.18 -25.07
CA ARG A 295 -13.65 6.72 -26.15
C ARG A 295 -14.54 5.63 -26.74
N TYR A 296 -14.00 4.44 -26.99
CA TYR A 296 -14.75 3.29 -27.51
C TYR A 296 -15.72 2.73 -26.45
N GLY A 297 -15.21 2.38 -25.26
CA GLY A 297 -16.00 1.84 -24.15
C GLY A 297 -17.11 2.78 -23.66
N SER A 298 -16.92 4.11 -23.76
CA SER A 298 -17.99 5.07 -23.44
C SER A 298 -19.09 5.12 -24.50
N ARG A 299 -18.80 4.82 -25.77
CA ARG A 299 -19.81 4.69 -26.83
C ARG A 299 -20.55 3.35 -26.74
N GLU A 300 -19.86 2.30 -26.33
CA GLU A 300 -20.43 0.96 -26.10
C GLU A 300 -21.22 0.87 -24.78
N GLY A 301 -21.13 1.86 -23.88
CA GLY A 301 -21.74 1.79 -22.55
C GLY A 301 -21.05 0.80 -21.60
N LEU A 302 -19.78 0.47 -21.86
CA LEU A 302 -18.93 -0.33 -20.98
C LEU A 302 -18.18 0.53 -19.95
N SER A 303 -17.90 1.79 -20.27
CA SER A 303 -17.14 2.73 -19.43
C SER A 303 -17.81 4.12 -19.41
N VAL A 304 -17.34 5.02 -18.55
CA VAL A 304 -17.60 6.47 -18.70
C VAL A 304 -16.45 7.16 -19.46
N GLY A 305 -16.70 8.38 -19.94
CA GLY A 305 -15.67 9.20 -20.60
C GLY A 305 -14.63 9.75 -19.63
N MET A 306 -13.41 10.00 -20.13
CA MET A 306 -12.25 10.41 -19.31
C MET A 306 -12.52 11.66 -18.45
N SER A 307 -13.25 12.64 -18.99
CA SER A 307 -13.63 13.86 -18.25
C SER A 307 -14.52 13.58 -17.04
N THR A 308 -15.39 12.55 -17.11
CA THR A 308 -16.19 12.08 -15.98
C THR A 308 -15.32 11.42 -14.91
N ILE A 309 -14.29 10.68 -15.31
CA ILE A 309 -13.32 10.06 -14.38
C ILE A 309 -12.57 11.12 -13.58
N TYR A 310 -12.08 12.18 -14.25
CA TYR A 310 -11.40 13.28 -13.57
C TYR A 310 -12.33 14.01 -12.58
N GLN A 311 -13.63 14.10 -12.86
CA GLN A 311 -14.60 14.65 -11.92
C GLN A 311 -14.88 13.71 -10.73
N PHE A 312 -14.93 12.39 -10.95
CA PHE A 312 -15.07 11.41 -9.87
C PHE A 312 -13.83 11.40 -8.96
N LEU A 313 -12.64 11.28 -9.54
CA LEU A 313 -11.37 11.29 -8.79
C LEU A 313 -11.16 12.61 -8.03
N ARG A 314 -11.53 13.75 -8.59
CA ARG A 314 -11.49 15.02 -7.85
C ARG A 314 -12.46 15.04 -6.65
N ALA A 315 -13.66 14.46 -6.79
CA ALA A 315 -14.61 14.37 -5.68
C ALA A 315 -14.09 13.44 -4.57
N LEU A 316 -13.57 12.27 -4.94
CA LEU A 316 -12.93 11.30 -4.03
C LEU A 316 -11.69 11.89 -3.34
N GLY A 317 -10.88 12.66 -4.06
CA GLY A 317 -9.70 13.32 -3.49
C GLY A 317 -10.04 14.42 -2.49
N VAL A 318 -11.16 15.14 -2.68
CA VAL A 318 -11.69 16.09 -1.68
C VAL A 318 -12.23 15.37 -0.44
N GLU A 319 -12.72 14.14 -0.56
CA GLU A 319 -13.16 13.33 0.58
C GLU A 319 -11.98 12.81 1.41
N GLU A 320 -10.99 12.16 0.78
CA GLU A 320 -9.78 11.69 1.49
C GLU A 320 -8.97 12.87 2.08
N ALA A 321 -8.95 14.05 1.44
CA ALA A 321 -8.35 15.27 2.01
C ALA A 321 -9.05 15.70 3.31
N LYS A 322 -10.39 15.73 3.35
CA LYS A 322 -11.14 16.07 4.58
C LYS A 322 -10.89 15.07 5.70
N GLU A 323 -10.85 13.77 5.41
CA GLU A 323 -10.55 12.76 6.41
C GLU A 323 -9.08 12.82 6.89
N ARG A 324 -8.15 13.29 6.05
CA ARG A 324 -6.75 13.57 6.43
C ARG A 324 -6.63 14.81 7.32
N GLU A 325 -7.29 15.93 6.98
CA GLU A 325 -7.35 17.14 7.82
C GLU A 325 -7.96 16.83 9.20
N LYS A 326 -9.09 16.12 9.23
CA LYS A 326 -9.75 15.65 10.45
C LYS A 326 -8.86 14.73 11.29
N ALA A 327 -8.11 13.82 10.65
CA ALA A 327 -7.16 12.96 11.34
C ALA A 327 -5.99 13.73 11.96
N GLY A 328 -5.42 14.71 11.24
CA GLY A 328 -4.34 15.57 11.75
C GLY A 328 -4.78 16.48 12.90
N ARG A 329 -6.09 16.78 13.01
CA ARG A 329 -6.68 17.63 14.05
C ARG A 329 -7.33 16.89 15.22
N ALA A 330 -7.52 15.58 15.12
CA ALA A 330 -8.11 14.80 16.20
C ALA A 330 -7.18 14.77 17.44
N SER A 331 -7.76 14.81 18.65
CA SER A 331 -7.01 14.57 19.89
C SER A 331 -6.65 13.08 20.05
N SER A 332 -7.54 12.18 19.61
CA SER A 332 -7.39 10.73 19.69
C SER A 332 -6.61 10.08 18.53
N ASN A 333 -6.10 10.85 17.58
CA ASN A 333 -5.25 10.37 16.50
C ASN A 333 -4.14 11.39 16.22
N ALA A 334 -3.01 10.93 15.70
CA ALA A 334 -1.91 11.77 15.25
C ALA A 334 -1.30 11.14 14.00
N LEU A 335 -0.61 11.97 13.21
CA LEU A 335 -0.03 11.57 11.94
C LEU A 335 1.50 11.60 12.02
N LYS A 336 2.16 10.57 11.50
CA LYS A 336 3.53 10.71 10.97
C LYS A 336 3.40 11.15 9.52
N PHE A 337 4.20 12.13 9.13
CA PHE A 337 4.35 12.59 7.77
C PHE A 337 5.71 12.15 7.24
N PHE A 338 5.80 11.90 5.95
CA PHE A 338 7.07 11.77 5.25
C PHE A 338 6.93 12.20 3.80
N ASN A 339 8.02 12.74 3.25
CA ASN A 339 8.10 13.19 1.87
C ASN A 339 9.43 12.82 1.22
N ASP A 340 9.43 12.96 -0.10
CA ASP A 340 10.53 12.59 -0.98
C ASP A 340 10.42 13.36 -2.30
N ASN A 341 11.53 13.48 -3.02
CA ASN A 341 11.61 14.11 -4.33
C ASN A 341 10.94 13.22 -5.40
N VAL A 342 10.22 13.85 -6.32
CA VAL A 342 9.63 13.18 -7.48
C VAL A 342 10.00 13.91 -8.76
N GLN A 343 10.57 13.17 -9.71
CA GLN A 343 11.09 13.74 -10.96
C GLN A 343 10.51 13.04 -12.20
N LEU A 344 10.33 13.82 -13.27
CA LEU A 344 9.92 13.34 -14.59
C LEU A 344 10.73 14.02 -15.70
N MET A 345 11.52 13.24 -16.43
CA MET A 345 12.25 13.74 -17.60
C MET A 345 11.33 13.93 -18.81
N TRP A 346 11.11 15.18 -19.21
CA TRP A 346 10.35 15.53 -20.40
C TRP A 346 11.24 15.54 -21.65
N ARG A 347 11.47 14.35 -22.21
CA ARG A 347 12.30 14.19 -23.41
C ARG A 347 11.74 14.93 -24.63
N ARG A 348 12.48 15.92 -25.15
CA ARG A 348 12.15 16.72 -26.33
C ARG A 348 12.60 15.99 -27.60
N ARG A 349 11.68 15.24 -28.21
CA ARG A 349 11.91 14.52 -29.47
C ARG A 349 12.33 15.41 -30.65
N GLU A 350 12.02 16.70 -30.59
CA GLU A 350 12.45 17.71 -31.57
C GLU A 350 13.40 18.70 -30.89
N LEU A 351 14.67 18.29 -30.78
CA LEU A 351 15.75 19.16 -30.30
C LEU A 351 15.93 20.34 -31.28
N ARG A 352 15.84 21.54 -30.73
CA ARG A 352 16.03 22.85 -31.38
C ARG A 352 16.68 23.77 -30.35
N MET A 353 17.25 24.89 -30.80
CA MET A 353 17.77 25.92 -29.90
C MET A 353 16.70 26.32 -28.86
N GLY A 354 17.01 26.19 -27.57
CA GLY A 354 16.06 26.42 -26.47
C GLY A 354 15.00 25.33 -26.25
N ARG A 355 15.15 24.14 -26.85
CA ARG A 355 14.32 22.95 -26.59
C ARG A 355 15.19 21.78 -26.13
N GLU A 356 15.59 21.85 -24.87
CA GLU A 356 16.32 20.81 -24.17
C GLU A 356 15.37 19.93 -23.34
N ASP A 357 15.87 18.76 -22.93
CA ASP A 357 15.18 17.87 -22.01
C ASP A 357 15.04 18.54 -20.64
N VAL A 358 13.82 18.60 -20.11
CA VAL A 358 13.54 19.28 -18.85
C VAL A 358 13.26 18.24 -17.77
N ALA A 359 13.99 18.32 -16.66
CA ALA A 359 13.65 17.63 -15.42
C ALA A 359 12.49 18.38 -14.75
N ASN A 360 11.29 17.81 -14.78
CA ASN A 360 10.15 18.30 -14.01
C ASN A 360 10.25 17.75 -12.58
N ILE A 361 10.76 18.57 -11.67
CA ILE A 361 11.04 18.27 -10.26
C ILE A 361 9.84 18.67 -9.39
N GLY A 362 9.59 17.93 -8.33
CA GLY A 362 8.56 18.22 -7.34
C GLY A 362 8.78 17.41 -6.07
N ILE A 363 7.91 17.60 -5.09
CA ILE A 363 7.91 16.84 -3.83
C ILE A 363 6.57 16.13 -3.71
N ALA A 364 6.62 14.84 -3.36
CA ALA A 364 5.46 14.05 -2.98
C ALA A 364 5.54 13.73 -1.48
N GLY A 365 4.39 13.62 -0.84
CA GLY A 365 4.33 13.32 0.58
C GLY A 365 3.17 12.41 0.93
N THR A 366 3.28 11.75 2.07
CA THR A 366 2.29 10.82 2.60
C THR A 366 2.20 10.99 4.11
N ALA A 367 0.97 10.97 4.63
CA ALA A 367 0.71 10.88 6.06
C ALA A 367 0.21 9.48 6.44
N VAL A 368 0.54 9.00 7.63
CA VAL A 368 0.08 7.72 8.18
C VAL A 368 -0.39 7.89 9.62
N ASP A 369 -1.45 7.17 10.02
CA ASP A 369 -1.93 7.15 11.41
C ASP A 369 -0.89 6.46 12.32
N LEU A 370 -0.48 7.15 13.39
CA LEU A 370 0.55 6.63 14.32
C LEU A 370 0.18 5.26 14.89
N TYR A 371 1.21 4.46 15.17
CA TYR A 371 1.17 3.30 16.03
C TYR A 371 1.08 3.79 17.48
N GLU A 372 0.04 3.32 18.19
CA GLU A 372 -0.23 3.43 19.63
C GLU A 372 0.64 4.47 20.38
N PHE A 373 0.23 5.73 20.36
CA PHE A 373 0.99 6.83 21.00
C PHE A 373 0.31 7.29 22.30
N ASP A 374 1.14 7.69 23.27
CA ASP A 374 0.69 8.47 24.43
C ASP A 374 0.58 9.94 24.00
N ALA A 375 -0.49 10.64 24.40
CA ALA A 375 -0.63 12.07 24.13
C ALA A 375 0.54 12.89 24.72
N THR A 376 1.11 12.46 25.86
CA THR A 376 2.29 13.11 26.46
C THR A 376 3.55 12.97 25.61
N ALA A 377 3.63 11.94 24.75
CA ALA A 377 4.77 11.74 23.84
C ALA A 377 4.90 12.87 22.81
N LEU A 378 3.79 13.50 22.43
CA LEU A 378 3.76 14.58 21.46
C LEU A 378 3.68 15.97 22.12
N ASP A 379 3.91 16.07 23.43
CA ASP A 379 3.94 17.34 24.14
C ASP A 379 5.22 18.13 23.82
N LEU A 380 5.05 19.35 23.31
CA LEU A 380 6.17 20.22 22.92
C LEU A 380 6.94 20.75 24.14
N ASP A 381 6.27 21.03 25.26
CA ASP A 381 6.93 21.58 26.45
C ASP A 381 7.69 20.50 27.20
N LEU A 382 7.24 19.23 27.16
CA LEU A 382 8.06 18.10 27.62
C LEU A 382 9.31 17.91 26.75
N LYS A 383 9.21 18.09 25.43
CA LYS A 383 10.37 18.05 24.52
C LYS A 383 11.34 19.21 24.78
N ARG A 384 10.84 20.44 25.00
CA ARG A 384 11.66 21.57 25.46
C ARG A 384 12.33 21.27 26.80
N ALA A 385 11.59 20.76 27.78
CA ALA A 385 12.13 20.42 29.10
C ALA A 385 13.22 19.34 29.01
N ALA A 386 13.09 18.35 28.13
CA ALA A 386 14.13 17.35 27.88
C ALA A 386 15.42 17.98 27.28
N ILE A 387 15.27 18.87 26.30
CA ILE A 387 16.41 19.61 25.69
C ILE A 387 17.07 20.58 26.70
N LEU A 388 16.29 21.18 27.60
CA LEU A 388 16.71 22.23 28.54
C LEU A 388 17.13 21.70 29.92
N ALA A 389 17.00 20.40 30.17
CA ALA A 389 17.63 19.69 31.28
C ALA A 389 19.17 19.87 31.25
N PRO A 390 19.93 19.49 32.32
CA PRO A 390 21.39 19.64 32.32
C PRO A 390 21.98 19.09 31.02
N PRO A 391 22.73 19.88 30.23
CA PRO A 391 22.79 19.70 28.77
C PRO A 391 23.67 18.51 28.36
N LEU A 392 23.12 17.29 28.53
CA LEU A 392 23.73 16.01 28.21
C LEU A 392 24.36 16.02 26.82
N ARG A 393 23.70 16.70 25.87
CA ARG A 393 24.13 16.84 24.49
C ARG A 393 25.50 17.53 24.31
N LYS A 394 25.82 18.55 25.11
CA LYS A 394 27.12 19.25 25.05
C LYS A 394 28.25 18.36 25.59
N ASP A 395 27.93 17.53 26.58
CA ASP A 395 28.87 16.64 27.25
C ASP A 395 28.90 15.23 26.61
N LEU A 396 28.27 15.06 25.44
CA LEU A 396 28.37 13.83 24.66
C LEU A 396 29.80 13.60 24.20
N THR A 397 30.21 12.35 24.38
CA THR A 397 31.53 11.86 24.02
C THR A 397 31.39 10.52 23.33
N THR A 398 32.45 10.08 22.67
CA THR A 398 32.54 8.77 22.05
C THR A 398 32.16 7.62 22.99
N ARG A 399 32.41 7.75 24.30
CA ARG A 399 32.03 6.72 25.29
C ARG A 399 30.52 6.55 25.46
N HIS A 400 29.74 7.62 25.29
CA HIS A 400 28.29 7.57 25.37
C HIS A 400 27.72 6.74 24.21
N PHE A 401 28.08 7.06 22.97
CA PHE A 401 27.64 6.31 21.79
C PHE A 401 28.07 4.84 21.80
N LEU A 402 29.33 4.56 22.17
CA LEU A 402 29.82 3.17 22.25
C LEU A 402 29.21 2.40 23.43
N GLY A 403 28.93 3.06 24.55
CA GLY A 403 28.27 2.47 25.72
C GLY A 403 26.77 2.21 25.52
N ASN A 404 26.13 2.93 24.59
CA ASN A 404 24.73 2.70 24.20
C ASN A 404 24.55 1.48 23.27
N LEU A 405 25.62 0.82 22.81
CA LEU A 405 25.52 -0.40 22.00
C LEU A 405 25.16 -1.59 22.91
N ASP A 406 24.01 -2.23 22.68
CA ASP A 406 23.69 -3.49 23.37
C ASP A 406 24.52 -4.64 22.79
N HIS A 407 25.71 -4.84 23.36
CA HIS A 407 26.65 -5.87 22.94
C HIS A 407 26.12 -7.29 23.14
N ASP A 408 25.24 -7.53 24.12
CA ASP A 408 24.65 -8.84 24.38
C ASP A 408 23.54 -9.15 23.35
N HIS A 409 22.75 -8.15 22.99
CA HIS A 409 21.81 -8.24 21.87
C HIS A 409 22.54 -8.50 20.53
N LEU A 410 23.58 -7.72 20.21
CA LEU A 410 24.39 -7.90 19.00
C LEU A 410 25.03 -9.31 18.93
N LEU A 411 25.45 -9.86 20.08
CA LEU A 411 25.96 -11.23 20.20
C LEU A 411 24.85 -12.26 19.90
N ASN A 412 23.68 -12.13 20.52
CA ASN A 412 22.53 -13.02 20.30
C ASN A 412 22.06 -13.00 18.84
N VAL A 413 21.99 -11.83 18.21
CA VAL A 413 21.72 -11.65 16.77
C VAL A 413 22.70 -12.45 15.91
N CYS A 414 24.01 -12.37 16.22
CA CYS A 414 25.00 -13.12 15.46
C CYS A 414 24.82 -14.65 15.63
N ILE A 415 24.62 -15.13 16.85
CA ILE A 415 24.38 -16.56 17.14
C ILE A 415 23.14 -17.05 16.39
N PHE A 416 22.04 -16.28 16.46
CA PHE A 416 20.81 -16.55 15.74
C PHE A 416 21.06 -16.72 14.24
N TRP A 417 21.82 -15.81 13.61
CA TRP A 417 22.11 -15.91 12.18
C TRP A 417 22.99 -17.10 11.79
N TRP A 418 23.97 -17.47 12.63
CA TRP A 418 24.76 -18.70 12.44
C TRP A 418 23.89 -19.96 12.43
N LEU A 419 22.89 -20.02 13.32
CA LEU A 419 21.92 -21.12 13.37
C LEU A 419 20.89 -21.07 12.22
N GLN A 420 20.33 -19.89 11.94
CA GLN A 420 19.31 -19.70 10.90
C GLN A 420 19.84 -20.06 9.51
N VAL A 421 21.10 -19.76 9.19
CA VAL A 421 21.73 -20.20 7.93
C VAL A 421 21.83 -21.73 7.90
N LEU A 422 22.34 -22.38 8.95
CA LEU A 422 22.46 -23.84 9.00
C LEU A 422 21.10 -24.53 8.82
N VAL A 423 20.09 -24.12 9.60
CA VAL A 423 18.72 -24.70 9.59
C VAL A 423 18.01 -24.46 8.26
N SER A 424 18.28 -23.35 7.57
CA SER A 424 17.69 -23.05 6.26
C SER A 424 18.26 -23.95 5.15
N TYR A 425 19.58 -24.14 5.15
CA TYR A 425 20.31 -24.81 4.06
C TYR A 425 20.52 -26.32 4.27
N VAL A 426 20.51 -26.82 5.52
CA VAL A 426 20.72 -28.24 5.86
C VAL A 426 19.39 -28.87 6.32
N PRO A 427 18.73 -29.70 5.48
CA PRO A 427 17.37 -30.19 5.74
C PRO A 427 17.17 -30.93 7.07
N GLN A 428 18.18 -31.67 7.53
CA GLN A 428 18.18 -32.48 8.75
C GLN A 428 18.00 -31.63 10.01
N TYR A 429 18.48 -30.39 9.99
CA TYR A 429 18.35 -29.44 11.08
C TYR A 429 17.06 -28.59 11.01
N ARG A 430 16.23 -28.72 9.96
CA ARG A 430 14.95 -28.01 9.82
C ARG A 430 13.97 -28.27 10.96
N LYS A 431 14.10 -29.41 11.66
CA LYS A 431 13.36 -29.73 12.89
C LYS A 431 13.55 -28.70 14.01
N TYR A 432 14.62 -27.90 13.98
CA TYR A 432 14.90 -26.84 14.94
C TYR A 432 14.31 -25.47 14.57
N GLN A 433 13.61 -25.33 13.44
CA GLN A 433 12.95 -24.06 13.08
C GLN A 433 12.05 -23.49 14.20
N PRO A 434 11.25 -24.28 14.95
CA PRO A 434 10.45 -23.76 16.06
C PRO A 434 11.30 -23.14 17.19
N HIS A 435 12.53 -23.61 17.40
CA HIS A 435 13.43 -23.02 18.41
C HIS A 435 13.97 -21.67 17.91
N LEU A 436 14.26 -21.54 16.61
CA LEU A 436 14.64 -20.26 16.01
C LEU A 436 13.48 -19.27 15.97
N ASP A 437 12.26 -19.74 15.72
CA ASP A 437 11.06 -18.92 15.80
C ASP A 437 10.87 -18.39 17.23
N ASP A 438 11.13 -19.23 18.25
CA ASP A 438 11.14 -18.82 19.66
C ASP A 438 12.22 -17.77 19.97
N LEU A 439 13.48 -17.97 19.55
CA LEU A 439 14.54 -16.96 19.73
C LEU A 439 14.20 -15.64 19.03
N ARG A 440 13.59 -15.71 17.84
CA ARG A 440 13.17 -14.55 17.03
C ARG A 440 12.05 -13.75 17.70
N LEU A 441 11.09 -14.43 18.32
CA LEU A 441 9.84 -13.85 18.81
C LEU A 441 9.87 -13.43 20.28
N LYS A 442 10.82 -13.93 21.06
CA LYS A 442 10.95 -13.68 22.50
C LYS A 442 12.18 -12.82 22.82
N SER A 443 12.08 -12.04 23.89
CA SER A 443 13.16 -11.20 24.39
C SER A 443 14.22 -12.02 25.16
N PRO A 444 15.44 -11.47 25.37
CA PRO A 444 16.46 -12.08 26.25
C PRO A 444 15.98 -12.38 27.68
N MET A 445 14.95 -11.66 28.15
CA MET A 445 14.35 -11.86 29.49
C MET A 445 13.39 -13.06 29.53
N GLU A 446 12.79 -13.43 28.40
CA GLU A 446 11.87 -14.56 28.28
C GLU A 446 12.57 -15.87 27.90
N ILE A 447 13.62 -15.80 27.08
CA ILE A 447 14.44 -16.95 26.69
C ILE A 447 15.91 -16.55 26.49
N LYS A 448 16.83 -17.40 26.95
CA LYS A 448 18.27 -17.23 26.71
C LYS A 448 18.53 -17.21 25.19
N GLY A 449 19.23 -16.18 24.72
CA GLY A 449 19.50 -15.99 23.29
C GLY A 449 18.35 -15.39 22.49
N GLY A 450 17.23 -15.02 23.13
CA GLY A 450 16.15 -14.29 22.49
C GLY A 450 16.63 -12.95 21.92
N ILE A 451 16.05 -12.53 20.80
CA ILE A 451 16.45 -11.29 20.09
C ILE A 451 15.31 -10.28 19.92
N ALA A 452 14.08 -10.56 20.35
CA ALA A 452 13.00 -9.57 20.25
C ALA A 452 13.25 -8.39 21.21
N VAL A 453 12.99 -7.15 20.74
CA VAL A 453 13.19 -5.91 21.51
C VAL A 453 11.91 -5.09 21.60
N LEU A 454 11.29 -4.76 20.46
CA LEU A 454 10.05 -3.97 20.39
C LEU A 454 9.17 -4.47 19.24
N ARG A 455 8.58 -5.66 19.38
CA ARG A 455 7.71 -6.24 18.35
C ARG A 455 6.36 -5.50 18.26
N LEU A 456 6.02 -5.03 17.07
CA LEU A 456 4.74 -4.42 16.73
C LEU A 456 3.65 -5.49 16.47
N GLN A 457 2.41 -5.18 16.83
CA GLN A 457 1.27 -6.03 16.49
C GLN A 457 0.88 -5.89 15.01
N PRO A 458 0.53 -6.99 14.32
CA PRO A 458 0.04 -6.94 12.94
C PRO A 458 -1.27 -6.15 12.82
N ARG A 459 -1.17 -4.89 12.39
CA ARG A 459 -2.32 -4.01 12.09
C ARG A 459 -2.12 -3.36 10.73
N THR A 460 -3.19 -3.11 9.99
CA THR A 460 -3.08 -2.34 8.73
C THR A 460 -2.82 -0.87 9.06
N THR A 461 -1.67 -0.34 8.64
CA THR A 461 -1.42 1.12 8.71
C THR A 461 -2.36 1.85 7.76
N ARG A 462 -3.10 2.86 8.26
CA ARG A 462 -3.92 3.73 7.40
C ARG A 462 -3.02 4.76 6.71
N ILE A 463 -2.90 4.62 5.39
CA ILE A 463 -2.13 5.52 4.53
C ILE A 463 -3.05 6.64 4.03
N ARG A 464 -2.55 7.89 4.06
CA ARG A 464 -3.25 9.11 3.67
C ARG A 464 -2.34 9.95 2.76
N PRO A 465 -2.32 9.68 1.44
CA PRO A 465 -1.47 10.41 0.49
C PRO A 465 -1.71 11.92 0.55
N CYS A 466 -0.65 12.71 0.41
CA CYS A 466 -0.75 14.15 0.24
C CYS A 466 -0.78 14.52 -1.26
N SER A 467 -1.35 15.68 -1.54
CA SER A 467 -1.29 16.33 -2.84
C SER A 467 0.14 16.82 -3.13
N THR A 468 0.67 16.49 -4.31
CA THR A 468 2.03 16.84 -4.76
C THR A 468 2.27 18.35 -4.85
N VAL A 469 3.54 18.75 -4.78
CA VAL A 469 3.99 20.15 -4.85
C VAL A 469 5.08 20.28 -5.92
N GLY A 470 4.96 21.26 -6.82
CA GLY A 470 6.00 21.60 -7.81
C GLY A 470 7.04 22.54 -7.21
N LYS A 471 7.90 21.98 -6.35
CA LYS A 471 8.95 22.68 -5.59
C LYS A 471 10.19 21.79 -5.52
N ASP A 472 11.36 22.41 -5.48
CA ASP A 472 12.65 21.70 -5.38
C ASP A 472 13.04 21.48 -3.91
N GLU A 473 13.29 20.23 -3.52
CA GLU A 473 13.77 19.87 -2.18
C GLU A 473 15.19 20.41 -1.89
N THR A 474 16.04 20.50 -2.92
CA THR A 474 17.41 20.97 -2.78
C THR A 474 17.47 22.46 -2.39
N VAL A 475 16.42 23.22 -2.69
CA VAL A 475 16.30 24.65 -2.38
C VAL A 475 15.55 24.83 -1.06
N THR A 476 16.26 25.20 0.01
CA THR A 476 15.71 25.21 1.39
C THR A 476 14.48 26.11 1.57
N SER A 477 14.33 27.21 0.83
CA SER A 477 13.12 28.05 0.84
C SER A 477 11.92 27.37 0.17
N GLU A 478 12.14 26.65 -0.93
CA GLU A 478 11.09 25.90 -1.62
C GLU A 478 10.65 24.67 -0.81
N PHE A 479 11.60 23.99 -0.17
CA PHE A 479 11.32 22.93 0.79
C PHE A 479 10.54 23.45 2.02
N LYS A 480 10.81 24.69 2.50
CA LYS A 480 9.97 25.33 3.52
C LYS A 480 8.52 25.45 3.05
N ASP A 481 8.31 26.05 1.89
CA ASP A 481 6.96 26.28 1.32
C ASP A 481 6.20 24.96 1.12
N ALA A 482 6.88 23.93 0.60
CA ALA A 482 6.30 22.62 0.41
C ALA A 482 5.84 21.98 1.73
N ASN A 483 6.64 22.05 2.80
CA ASN A 483 6.25 21.49 4.10
C ASN A 483 5.13 22.29 4.77
N VAL A 484 5.09 23.62 4.63
CA VAL A 484 3.93 24.43 5.07
C VAL A 484 2.66 23.99 4.33
N ASP A 485 2.74 23.72 3.01
CA ASP A 485 1.61 23.21 2.24
C ASP A 485 1.16 21.81 2.71
N PHE A 486 2.10 20.88 2.94
CA PHE A 486 1.79 19.55 3.47
C PHE A 486 1.18 19.59 4.88
N TYR A 487 1.62 20.51 5.74
CA TYR A 487 1.05 20.70 7.07
C TYR A 487 -0.37 21.31 7.00
N ALA A 488 -0.60 22.28 6.11
CA ALA A 488 -1.93 22.81 5.82
C ALA A 488 -2.87 21.72 5.27
N GLN A 489 -2.36 20.83 4.43
CA GLN A 489 -3.09 19.64 3.94
C GLN A 489 -3.47 18.63 5.04
N MET A 490 -2.82 18.68 6.21
CA MET A 490 -3.16 17.92 7.42
C MET A 490 -3.94 18.77 8.45
N GLY A 491 -4.48 19.91 8.02
CA GLY A 491 -5.29 20.83 8.83
C GLY A 491 -4.50 21.75 9.76
N GLN A 492 -3.16 21.75 9.72
CA GLN A 492 -2.33 22.64 10.52
C GLN A 492 -2.07 23.94 9.75
N HIS A 493 -2.80 24.99 10.07
CA HIS A 493 -2.68 26.28 9.40
C HIS A 493 -1.97 27.28 10.31
N ARG A 494 -1.32 28.30 9.73
CA ARG A 494 -0.71 29.40 10.48
C ARG A 494 -1.72 30.04 11.44
N GLY A 495 -1.35 30.16 12.72
CA GLY A 495 -2.22 30.67 13.79
C GLY A 495 -3.42 29.77 14.14
N ASN A 496 -3.56 28.60 13.51
CA ASN A 496 -4.62 27.64 13.77
C ASN A 496 -4.14 26.21 13.48
N TYR A 497 -3.30 25.69 14.37
CA TYR A 497 -2.78 24.32 14.38
C TYR A 497 -3.00 23.66 15.74
N THR A 498 -2.68 22.38 15.82
CA THR A 498 -2.70 21.62 17.07
C THR A 498 -1.29 21.69 17.65
N ARG A 499 -1.13 22.32 18.83
CA ARG A 499 0.16 22.48 19.48
C ARG A 499 0.66 21.16 20.07
N ARG A 500 1.25 20.33 19.21
CA ARG A 500 1.85 19.03 19.51
C ARG A 500 2.91 18.69 18.46
N LEU A 501 3.84 17.81 18.81
CA LEU A 501 4.84 17.30 17.87
C LEU A 501 4.21 16.52 16.72
N MET A 502 4.79 16.68 15.53
CA MET A 502 4.48 15.90 14.33
C MET A 502 5.76 15.22 13.83
N LEU A 503 5.78 13.88 13.83
CA LEU A 503 6.89 13.11 13.26
C LEU A 503 6.96 13.40 11.75
N SER A 504 8.10 13.86 11.25
CA SER A 504 8.32 14.16 9.82
C SER A 504 9.63 13.53 9.35
N GLY A 505 9.58 12.68 8.33
CA GLY A 505 10.77 11.98 7.82
C GLY A 505 10.90 11.97 6.29
N GLY A 506 12.00 11.42 5.82
CA GLY A 506 12.34 11.26 4.41
C GLY A 506 13.72 10.64 4.28
N ASP A 507 14.37 10.82 3.14
CA ASP A 507 15.72 10.32 2.90
C ASP A 507 16.78 11.12 3.72
N GLY A 508 18.06 10.81 3.54
CA GLY A 508 19.14 11.52 4.22
C GLY A 508 19.21 13.02 3.90
N LEU A 509 18.89 13.43 2.67
CA LEU A 509 18.82 14.83 2.28
C LEU A 509 17.58 15.51 2.88
N THR A 510 16.40 14.90 2.78
CA THR A 510 15.16 15.39 3.40
C THR A 510 15.36 15.62 4.89
N TYR A 511 15.99 14.66 5.58
CA TYR A 511 16.30 14.74 7.01
C TYR A 511 17.25 15.92 7.33
N ASP A 512 18.31 16.12 6.55
CA ASP A 512 19.20 17.28 6.76
C ASP A 512 18.47 18.61 6.49
N LYS A 513 17.62 18.67 5.46
CA LYS A 513 16.79 19.85 5.17
C LYS A 513 15.82 20.17 6.31
N PHE A 514 15.20 19.17 6.94
CA PHE A 514 14.39 19.38 8.14
C PHE A 514 15.20 19.98 9.30
N LEU A 515 16.41 19.49 9.56
CA LEU A 515 17.30 20.04 10.58
C LEU A 515 17.73 21.48 10.25
N GLN A 516 18.05 21.77 8.98
CA GLN A 516 18.35 23.12 8.49
C GLN A 516 17.17 24.09 8.71
N LEU A 517 15.93 23.68 8.38
CA LEU A 517 14.74 24.50 8.61
C LEU A 517 14.58 24.87 10.09
N LYS A 518 14.66 23.89 11.00
CA LYS A 518 14.59 24.17 12.45
C LYS A 518 15.70 25.11 12.90
N MET A 519 16.92 24.94 12.40
CA MET A 519 18.06 25.79 12.76
C MET A 519 17.91 27.23 12.25
N TYR A 520 17.44 27.43 11.02
CA TYR A 520 17.29 28.77 10.43
C TYR A 520 16.06 29.51 10.96
N LEU A 521 14.98 28.81 11.32
CA LEU A 521 13.69 29.40 11.68
C LEU A 521 13.42 29.43 13.20
N GLN A 522 14.36 28.97 14.04
CA GLN A 522 14.20 28.92 15.52
C GLN A 522 13.82 30.25 16.19
N MET A 523 14.16 31.40 15.58
CA MET A 523 13.82 32.73 16.12
C MET A 523 12.41 33.19 15.74
N HIS A 524 11.69 32.47 14.88
CA HIS A 524 10.32 32.83 14.51
C HIS A 524 9.36 32.61 15.70
N PRO A 525 8.47 33.57 16.03
CA PRO A 525 7.69 33.52 17.28
C PRO A 525 6.64 32.40 17.31
N ASP A 526 6.05 32.07 16.16
CA ASP A 526 5.07 30.99 15.99
C ASP A 526 5.73 29.63 15.76
N GLU A 527 5.27 28.61 16.48
CA GLU A 527 5.90 27.28 16.61
C GLU A 527 5.69 26.36 15.39
N LEU A 528 4.68 26.64 14.56
CA LEU A 528 4.48 25.99 13.25
C LEU A 528 5.45 26.56 12.21
N GLU A 529 5.51 27.89 12.10
CA GLU A 529 6.39 28.59 11.15
C GLU A 529 7.89 28.50 11.50
N SER A 530 8.24 28.32 12.78
CA SER A 530 9.61 27.97 13.22
C SER A 530 9.97 26.50 13.00
N PHE A 531 9.00 25.67 12.59
CA PHE A 531 9.07 24.21 12.55
C PHE A 531 9.45 23.57 13.89
N GLU A 532 9.18 24.23 15.01
CA GLU A 532 9.52 23.69 16.32
C GLU A 532 8.67 22.45 16.64
N ILE A 533 7.39 22.46 16.25
CA ILE A 533 6.49 21.30 16.34
C ILE A 533 6.87 20.14 15.40
N MET A 534 7.76 20.34 14.44
CA MET A 534 8.27 19.22 13.64
C MET A 534 9.26 18.40 14.46
N GLN A 535 9.07 17.10 14.52
CA GLN A 535 10.05 16.15 15.05
C GLN A 535 10.66 15.37 13.87
N PRO A 536 11.89 15.69 13.44
CA PRO A 536 12.55 14.98 12.35
C PRO A 536 12.76 13.49 12.69
N THR A 537 12.51 12.60 11.73
CA THR A 537 12.85 11.18 11.79
C THR A 537 13.69 10.79 10.59
N LEU A 538 14.83 10.16 10.83
CA LEU A 538 15.65 9.57 9.75
C LEU A 538 14.97 8.27 9.33
N GLU A 539 14.69 8.09 8.03
CA GLU A 539 14.03 6.88 7.54
C GLU A 539 15.02 5.78 7.17
N MET A 540 14.49 4.55 7.04
CA MET A 540 15.28 3.34 7.25
C MET A 540 15.73 2.65 5.97
N PHE A 541 15.02 2.81 4.84
CA PHE A 541 15.35 2.12 3.60
C PHE A 541 16.59 2.74 2.93
N HIS A 542 16.67 4.07 2.88
CA HIS A 542 17.87 4.74 2.37
C HIS A 542 19.09 4.49 3.27
N LEU A 543 18.92 4.40 4.59
CA LEU A 543 20.00 4.01 5.51
C LEU A 543 20.51 2.59 5.24
N GLN A 544 19.62 1.61 5.02
CA GLN A 544 20.00 0.26 4.59
C GLN A 544 20.68 0.25 3.21
N THR A 545 20.17 1.04 2.27
CA THR A 545 20.77 1.16 0.93
C THR A 545 22.19 1.73 1.01
N THR A 546 22.43 2.72 1.88
CA THR A 546 23.78 3.22 2.16
C THR A 546 24.67 2.20 2.86
N ASP A 547 24.14 1.34 3.74
CA ASP A 547 24.92 0.21 4.29
C ASP A 547 25.31 -0.81 3.20
N VAL A 548 24.40 -1.17 2.29
CA VAL A 548 24.74 -2.04 1.16
C VAL A 548 25.83 -1.41 0.29
N ASN A 549 25.70 -0.12 -0.07
CA ASN A 549 26.75 0.61 -0.78
C ASN A 549 28.09 0.56 -0.03
N ARG A 550 28.11 0.86 1.28
CA ARG A 550 29.31 0.77 2.14
C ARG A 550 29.97 -0.62 2.09
N VAL A 551 29.18 -1.69 2.15
CA VAL A 551 29.71 -3.06 2.08
C VAL A 551 30.37 -3.31 0.73
N TYR A 552 29.75 -2.89 -0.36
CA TYR A 552 30.31 -3.05 -1.70
C TYR A 552 31.55 -2.16 -1.93
N ASP A 553 31.57 -0.90 -1.46
CA ASP A 553 32.73 0.00 -1.52
C ASP A 553 34.03 -0.63 -0.98
N VAL A 554 33.94 -1.44 0.09
CA VAL A 554 35.13 -2.02 0.76
C VAL A 554 35.37 -3.50 0.45
N HIS A 555 34.33 -4.26 0.09
CA HIS A 555 34.43 -5.71 -0.16
C HIS A 555 34.33 -6.12 -1.64
N TRP A 556 33.98 -5.23 -2.58
CA TRP A 556 33.82 -5.63 -3.99
C TRP A 556 35.13 -6.06 -4.66
N GLY A 557 36.22 -5.28 -4.48
CA GLY A 557 37.50 -5.50 -5.15
C GLY A 557 37.61 -4.80 -6.51
N GLU A 558 38.62 -5.14 -7.30
CA GLU A 558 38.92 -4.50 -8.61
C GLU A 558 37.97 -4.93 -9.75
N GLY A 559 36.90 -5.69 -9.45
CA GLY A 559 35.90 -6.14 -10.42
C GLY A 559 35.74 -7.66 -10.49
N LEU A 560 35.23 -8.16 -11.62
CA LEU A 560 35.07 -9.62 -11.84
C LEU A 560 36.40 -10.34 -12.15
N THR A 561 37.50 -9.61 -12.29
CA THR A 561 38.86 -10.15 -12.45
C THR A 561 39.62 -10.24 -11.13
N GLU A 562 38.98 -9.89 -10.01
CA GLU A 562 39.57 -9.87 -8.67
C GLU A 562 40.15 -11.24 -8.26
N PRO A 563 41.48 -11.35 -8.02
CA PRO A 563 42.12 -12.59 -7.59
C PRO A 563 41.94 -12.91 -6.09
N ASP A 564 41.58 -11.94 -5.24
CA ASP A 564 41.42 -12.15 -3.80
C ASP A 564 40.09 -12.87 -3.46
N PRO A 565 40.13 -14.11 -2.94
CA PRO A 565 38.93 -14.89 -2.65
C PRO A 565 38.07 -14.32 -1.51
N SER A 566 38.61 -13.38 -0.71
CA SER A 566 37.86 -12.68 0.33
C SER A 566 36.86 -11.65 -0.23
N LYS A 567 36.99 -11.24 -1.48
CA LYS A 567 36.14 -10.20 -2.10
C LYS A 567 34.84 -10.73 -2.69
N ILE A 568 33.85 -9.84 -2.82
CA ILE A 568 32.56 -10.11 -3.45
C ILE A 568 32.73 -10.31 -4.96
N GLY A 569 33.55 -9.49 -5.63
CA GLY A 569 33.79 -9.57 -7.08
C GLY A 569 34.32 -10.94 -7.54
N HIS A 570 35.30 -11.51 -6.81
CA HIS A 570 35.77 -12.88 -7.03
C HIS A 570 34.62 -13.90 -6.91
N SER A 571 33.82 -13.80 -5.85
CA SER A 571 32.71 -14.73 -5.61
C SER A 571 31.63 -14.60 -6.71
N ALA A 572 31.27 -13.38 -7.10
CA ALA A 572 30.32 -13.10 -8.17
C ALA A 572 30.78 -13.67 -9.53
N ALA A 573 32.08 -13.54 -9.85
CA ALA A 573 32.67 -14.11 -11.06
C ALA A 573 32.57 -15.64 -11.10
N LYS A 574 32.81 -16.33 -9.96
CA LYS A 574 32.68 -17.80 -9.87
C LYS A 574 31.27 -18.31 -10.16
N ILE A 575 30.24 -17.54 -9.80
CA ILE A 575 28.82 -17.87 -10.04
C ILE A 575 28.19 -17.09 -11.20
N THR A 576 29.03 -16.54 -12.10
CA THR A 576 28.65 -15.80 -13.31
C THR A 576 27.63 -14.66 -13.11
N ARG A 577 27.55 -14.09 -11.90
CA ARG A 577 26.72 -12.90 -11.64
C ARG A 577 27.40 -11.62 -12.13
N LYS A 578 26.60 -10.76 -12.77
CA LYS A 578 27.03 -9.41 -13.17
C LYS A 578 27.26 -8.53 -11.93
N PRO A 579 28.08 -7.47 -12.03
CA PRO A 579 28.17 -6.45 -10.98
C PRO A 579 26.79 -5.84 -10.76
N PRO A 580 26.34 -5.66 -9.49
CA PRO A 580 25.03 -5.06 -9.20
C PRO A 580 25.10 -3.52 -9.17
N PHE A 581 26.01 -2.93 -9.96
CA PHE A 581 26.16 -1.48 -10.08
C PHE A 581 25.69 -1.01 -11.45
N GLU A 582 25.05 0.15 -11.47
CA GLU A 582 24.78 0.85 -12.71
C GLU A 582 26.03 1.58 -13.22
N ARG A 583 25.92 2.16 -14.43
CA ARG A 583 26.99 3.00 -15.02
C ARG A 583 27.34 4.23 -14.16
N THR A 584 26.41 4.64 -13.30
CA THR A 584 26.51 5.74 -12.32
C THR A 584 27.28 5.36 -11.05
N GLY A 585 27.68 4.08 -10.89
CA GLY A 585 28.37 3.58 -9.70
C GLY A 585 27.47 3.31 -8.49
N LYS A 586 26.18 3.64 -8.55
CA LYS A 586 25.21 3.28 -7.51
C LYS A 586 24.88 1.79 -7.57
N THR A 587 24.70 1.19 -6.40
CA THR A 587 24.32 -0.22 -6.27
C THR A 587 22.81 -0.40 -6.38
N ASP A 588 22.34 -1.29 -7.25
CA ASP A 588 20.93 -1.76 -7.24
C ASP A 588 20.70 -2.60 -5.98
N TYR A 589 19.88 -2.06 -5.07
CA TYR A 589 19.70 -2.59 -3.72
C TYR A 589 19.27 -4.06 -3.69
N TYR A 590 18.30 -4.48 -4.50
CA TYR A 590 17.74 -5.82 -4.40
C TYR A 590 18.70 -6.92 -4.90
N PRO A 591 19.30 -6.84 -6.11
CA PRO A 591 20.28 -7.83 -6.57
C PRO A 591 21.57 -7.83 -5.74
N ALA A 592 22.01 -6.66 -5.24
CA ALA A 592 23.19 -6.57 -4.40
C ALA A 592 22.98 -7.19 -3.01
N ARG A 593 21.83 -6.92 -2.39
CA ARG A 593 21.45 -7.56 -1.13
C ARG A 593 21.33 -9.07 -1.29
N ASP A 594 20.65 -9.56 -2.34
CA ASP A 594 20.54 -11.00 -2.60
C ASP A 594 21.91 -11.67 -2.82
N LEU A 595 22.84 -11.01 -3.52
CA LEU A 595 24.20 -11.50 -3.71
C LEU A 595 25.04 -11.48 -2.41
N LEU A 596 24.93 -10.41 -1.61
CA LEU A 596 25.56 -10.32 -0.28
C LEU A 596 25.01 -11.40 0.66
N ASP A 597 23.70 -11.62 0.63
CA ASP A 597 22.99 -12.64 1.38
C ASP A 597 23.47 -14.06 1.00
N LEU A 598 23.59 -14.34 -0.29
CA LEU A 598 24.10 -15.61 -0.82
C LEU A 598 25.56 -15.87 -0.41
N ILE A 599 26.43 -14.88 -0.58
CA ILE A 599 27.87 -15.01 -0.28
C ILE A 599 28.11 -15.17 1.21
N SER A 600 27.53 -14.30 2.05
CA SER A 600 27.68 -14.38 3.51
C SER A 600 27.16 -15.71 4.06
N ALA A 601 25.99 -16.17 3.63
CA ALA A 601 25.45 -17.47 4.01
C ALA A 601 26.36 -18.63 3.57
N THR A 602 26.91 -18.59 2.36
CA THR A 602 27.79 -19.67 1.88
C THR A 602 29.11 -19.72 2.63
N ARG A 603 29.68 -18.56 3.00
CA ARG A 603 30.87 -18.49 3.86
C ARG A 603 30.60 -19.07 5.26
N MET A 604 29.43 -18.78 5.83
CA MET A 604 28.99 -19.38 7.09
C MET A 604 28.85 -20.91 6.98
N LEU A 605 28.36 -21.45 5.86
CA LEU A 605 28.30 -22.89 5.63
C LEU A 605 29.69 -23.53 5.52
N ASP A 606 30.68 -22.87 4.91
CA ASP A 606 32.06 -23.38 4.87
C ASP A 606 32.72 -23.35 6.25
N CYS A 607 32.44 -22.33 7.07
CA CYS A 607 32.85 -22.32 8.49
C CYS A 607 32.18 -23.44 9.31
N TRP A 608 30.89 -23.77 9.04
CA TRP A 608 30.21 -24.93 9.64
C TRP A 608 30.85 -26.26 9.20
N ARG A 609 31.22 -26.39 7.92
CA ARG A 609 31.96 -27.56 7.39
C ARG A 609 33.29 -27.75 8.16
N ILE A 610 34.03 -26.66 8.38
CA ILE A 610 35.32 -26.68 9.10
C ILE A 610 35.14 -27.07 10.57
N ILE A 611 34.14 -26.54 11.29
CA ILE A 611 33.96 -26.85 12.73
C ILE A 611 33.45 -28.27 12.97
N PHE A 612 32.71 -28.87 12.02
CA PHE A 612 32.39 -30.31 12.03
C PHE A 612 33.56 -31.21 11.60
N GLY A 613 34.69 -30.63 11.17
CA GLY A 613 35.89 -31.39 10.81
C GLY A 613 35.76 -32.21 9.53
N THR A 614 34.80 -31.91 8.65
CA THR A 614 34.63 -32.64 7.38
C THR A 614 35.46 -32.00 6.24
N PRO A 615 36.32 -32.78 5.55
CA PRO A 615 37.12 -32.28 4.44
C PRO A 615 36.31 -32.08 3.13
N ASP A 616 35.15 -32.76 3.03
CA ASP A 616 34.37 -32.86 1.81
C ASP A 616 33.04 -32.09 1.90
N ASP A 617 31.91 -32.78 1.81
CA ASP A 617 30.60 -32.18 1.65
C ASP A 617 29.87 -32.08 3.01
N LEU A 618 29.38 -30.88 3.32
CA LEU A 618 28.65 -30.58 4.57
C LEU A 618 27.33 -31.36 4.66
N TRP A 619 26.59 -31.47 3.55
CA TRP A 619 25.30 -32.15 3.51
C TRP A 619 25.48 -33.66 3.65
N VAL A 620 26.45 -34.25 2.95
CA VAL A 620 26.77 -35.69 3.07
C VAL A 620 27.22 -36.03 4.49
N HIS A 621 28.03 -35.18 5.12
CA HIS A 621 28.46 -35.39 6.51
C HIS A 621 27.27 -35.37 7.48
N VAL A 622 26.35 -34.41 7.35
CA VAL A 622 25.17 -34.34 8.22
C VAL A 622 24.17 -35.47 7.95
N GLU A 623 24.05 -35.95 6.69
CA GLU A 623 23.30 -37.17 6.37
C GLU A 623 23.86 -38.40 7.09
N GLU A 624 25.18 -38.56 7.14
CA GLU A 624 25.80 -39.69 7.84
C GLU A 624 25.67 -39.57 9.37
N LEU A 625 25.72 -38.35 9.93
CA LEU A 625 25.38 -38.10 11.33
C LEU A 625 23.92 -38.45 11.65
N GLU A 626 22.98 -38.17 10.75
CA GLU A 626 21.57 -38.58 10.92
C GLU A 626 21.42 -40.11 10.87
N ARG A 627 22.05 -40.77 9.90
CA ARG A 627 22.05 -42.24 9.80
C ARG A 627 22.70 -42.93 11.00
N SER A 628 23.73 -42.31 11.58
CA SER A 628 24.42 -42.79 12.77
C SER A 628 23.73 -42.41 14.09
N ALA A 629 22.61 -41.67 14.05
CA ALA A 629 21.94 -41.08 15.21
C ALA A 629 22.83 -40.14 16.07
N CYS A 630 23.85 -39.54 15.45
CA CYS A 630 24.83 -38.62 16.05
C CYS A 630 24.58 -37.15 15.69
N LEU A 631 23.37 -36.78 15.25
CA LEU A 631 23.02 -35.36 15.06
C LEU A 631 23.10 -34.59 16.37
N LEU A 632 23.78 -33.46 16.33
CA LEU A 632 23.91 -32.54 17.47
C LEU A 632 22.56 -32.02 17.94
N SER A 633 22.44 -31.77 19.25
CA SER A 633 21.27 -31.13 19.83
C SER A 633 21.22 -29.63 19.47
N PHE A 634 20.08 -28.99 19.70
CA PHE A 634 19.97 -27.54 19.49
C PHE A 634 20.95 -26.74 20.36
N GLU A 635 21.18 -27.17 21.61
CA GLU A 635 22.11 -26.50 22.54
C GLU A 635 23.58 -26.69 22.11
N ASP A 636 23.95 -27.86 21.59
CA ASP A 636 25.29 -28.09 21.03
C ASP A 636 25.53 -27.18 19.82
N LEU A 637 24.54 -27.08 18.91
CA LEU A 637 24.59 -26.16 17.78
C LEU A 637 24.65 -24.70 18.24
N TYR A 638 23.91 -24.30 19.28
CA TYR A 638 23.96 -22.95 19.85
C TYR A 638 25.36 -22.60 20.37
N ASN A 639 25.99 -23.52 21.11
CA ASN A 639 27.34 -23.34 21.64
C ASN A 639 28.40 -23.30 20.51
N LEU A 640 28.23 -24.09 19.45
CA LEU A 640 29.08 -24.02 18.25
C LEU A 640 28.85 -22.72 17.46
N ALA A 641 27.62 -22.23 17.33
CA ALA A 641 27.30 -20.96 16.69
C ALA A 641 27.94 -19.75 17.43
N HIS A 642 27.92 -19.76 18.76
CA HIS A 642 28.67 -18.81 19.59
C HIS A 642 30.19 -18.89 19.33
N THR A 643 30.73 -20.10 19.26
CA THR A 643 32.15 -20.33 18.92
C THR A 643 32.52 -19.81 17.53
N LEU A 644 31.67 -20.06 16.52
CA LEU A 644 31.83 -19.57 15.16
C LEU A 644 31.82 -18.03 15.08
N HIS A 645 30.92 -17.37 15.82
CA HIS A 645 30.91 -15.91 15.94
C HIS A 645 32.24 -15.37 16.51
N LEU A 646 32.74 -15.97 17.59
CA LEU A 646 33.99 -15.56 18.23
C LEU A 646 35.25 -15.81 17.37
N ARG A 647 35.20 -16.80 16.47
CA ARG A 647 36.28 -17.18 15.55
C ARG A 647 36.29 -16.41 14.23
N TYR A 648 35.13 -16.10 13.67
CA TYR A 648 35.01 -15.58 12.30
C TYR A 648 34.32 -14.22 12.19
N SER A 649 33.14 -14.04 12.82
CA SER A 649 32.27 -12.90 12.55
C SER A 649 32.24 -11.87 13.69
N SER A 650 33.41 -11.47 14.21
CA SER A 650 33.53 -10.42 15.23
C SER A 650 34.71 -9.48 14.95
N HIS A 651 34.65 -8.23 15.40
CA HIS A 651 35.78 -7.28 15.26
C HIS A 651 37.05 -7.79 15.98
N ARG A 652 36.89 -8.59 17.05
CA ARG A 652 38.01 -9.31 17.68
C ARG A 652 38.59 -10.40 16.77
N ALA A 653 37.76 -11.19 16.10
CA ALA A 653 38.21 -12.18 15.11
C ALA A 653 39.01 -11.52 13.96
N PHE A 654 38.49 -10.42 13.39
CA PHE A 654 39.21 -9.61 12.40
C PHE A 654 40.60 -9.20 12.92
N THR A 655 40.66 -8.60 14.11
CA THR A 655 41.91 -8.12 14.70
C THR A 655 42.93 -9.23 14.94
N ARG A 656 42.48 -10.41 15.40
CA ARG A 656 43.35 -11.60 15.62
C ARG A 656 43.91 -12.12 14.30
N ALA A 657 43.05 -12.31 13.30
CA ALA A 657 43.47 -12.76 11.97
C ALA A 657 44.45 -11.77 11.32
N SER A 658 44.13 -10.47 11.30
CA SER A 658 44.98 -9.43 10.71
C SER A 658 46.35 -9.29 11.40
N ARG A 659 46.48 -9.66 12.68
CA ARG A 659 47.75 -9.61 13.44
C ARG A 659 48.50 -10.95 13.47
N GLY A 660 47.78 -12.07 13.28
CA GLY A 660 48.29 -13.42 13.51
C GLY A 660 48.46 -13.76 14.99
N ASP A 661 47.71 -13.09 15.88
CA ASP A 661 47.73 -13.28 17.32
C ASP A 661 46.37 -13.77 17.82
N PHE A 662 46.30 -15.05 18.19
CA PHE A 662 45.10 -15.70 18.71
C PHE A 662 45.14 -15.92 20.23
N GLY A 663 46.22 -15.49 20.91
CA GLY A 663 46.44 -15.74 22.33
C GLY A 663 46.46 -17.23 22.71
N THR A 664 46.34 -17.51 24.01
CA THR A 664 46.40 -18.88 24.58
C THR A 664 45.05 -19.61 24.61
N ASN A 665 43.92 -18.91 24.37
CA ASN A 665 42.60 -19.53 24.41
C ASN A 665 42.29 -20.24 23.08
N THR A 666 42.38 -21.57 23.09
CA THR A 666 42.14 -22.47 21.95
C THR A 666 40.73 -22.37 21.36
N ASP A 667 39.73 -21.94 22.13
CA ASP A 667 38.35 -21.81 21.63
C ASP A 667 38.25 -20.69 20.59
N LEU A 668 39.17 -19.74 20.62
CA LEU A 668 39.27 -18.59 19.72
C LEU A 668 40.14 -18.87 18.49
N HIS A 669 40.79 -20.05 18.41
CA HIS A 669 41.69 -20.39 17.31
C HIS A 669 40.90 -20.85 16.09
N VAL A 670 41.34 -20.39 14.91
CA VAL A 670 40.87 -20.87 13.61
C VAL A 670 41.78 -22.00 13.15
N ALA A 671 41.24 -23.01 12.49
CA ALA A 671 42.03 -24.12 11.95
C ALA A 671 43.07 -23.61 10.93
N VAL A 672 44.30 -24.14 11.01
CA VAL A 672 45.41 -23.71 10.15
C VAL A 672 45.30 -24.37 8.78
N GLY A 673 45.52 -23.59 7.72
CA GLY A 673 45.52 -24.06 6.33
C GLY A 673 46.87 -23.87 5.66
N GLU A 674 46.98 -24.41 4.44
CA GLU A 674 48.18 -24.27 3.60
C GLU A 674 48.00 -23.18 2.52
N LEU A 675 49.11 -22.66 1.99
CA LEU A 675 49.08 -21.78 0.83
C LEU A 675 48.63 -22.56 -0.42
N PRO A 676 47.58 -22.13 -1.15
CA PRO A 676 47.07 -22.86 -2.31
C PRO A 676 48.15 -23.06 -3.40
N THR A 677 48.45 -24.32 -3.71
CA THR A 677 49.42 -24.69 -4.76
C THR A 677 48.86 -24.38 -6.15
N GLY A 678 49.59 -23.61 -6.96
CA GLY A 678 49.28 -23.39 -8.37
C GLY A 678 48.58 -22.06 -8.71
N VAL A 679 48.39 -21.16 -7.74
CA VAL A 679 48.02 -19.78 -8.06
C VAL A 679 49.20 -19.13 -8.78
N ASN A 680 49.05 -18.91 -10.10
CA ASN A 680 49.95 -18.04 -10.84
C ASN A 680 49.89 -16.66 -10.21
N ALA A 681 50.97 -16.30 -9.52
CA ALA A 681 51.21 -14.97 -8.98
C ALA A 681 50.78 -13.88 -9.99
N PRO A 682 49.88 -12.95 -9.63
CA PRO A 682 49.46 -11.87 -10.51
C PRO A 682 50.66 -11.14 -11.14
N ARG A 683 50.56 -10.77 -12.41
CA ARG A 683 51.65 -10.07 -13.11
C ARG A 683 51.90 -8.74 -12.42
N GLY A 684 53.02 -8.67 -11.69
CA GLY A 684 53.30 -7.67 -10.65
C GLY A 684 54.16 -8.28 -9.54
N LEU A 685 53.99 -9.58 -9.26
CA LEU A 685 54.78 -10.35 -8.29
C LEU A 685 56.25 -10.62 -8.70
N HIS A 686 56.83 -9.81 -9.60
CA HIS A 686 58.28 -9.79 -9.89
C HIS A 686 59.03 -8.63 -9.21
N SER A 687 58.33 -7.63 -8.66
CA SER A 687 58.96 -6.49 -7.98
C SER A 687 59.20 -6.74 -6.47
N TRP A 688 58.17 -7.19 -5.73
CA TRP A 688 58.23 -7.44 -4.28
C TRP A 688 59.33 -8.40 -3.82
N ARG A 689 59.74 -9.35 -4.68
CA ARG A 689 60.73 -10.38 -4.34
C ARG A 689 62.13 -9.81 -4.14
N THR A 690 62.34 -8.55 -4.53
CA THR A 690 63.63 -7.84 -4.53
C THR A 690 63.71 -6.74 -3.47
N SER A 691 62.61 -6.36 -2.81
CA SER A 691 62.57 -5.32 -1.76
C SER A 691 62.53 -5.87 -0.33
N LEU A 692 62.69 -7.19 -0.14
CA LEU A 692 62.78 -7.85 1.16
C LEU A 692 64.17 -7.66 1.82
N SER A 693 64.57 -6.40 2.01
CA SER A 693 65.67 -6.03 2.91
C SER A 693 65.12 -5.53 4.24
N ALA A 694 65.14 -6.39 5.25
CA ALA A 694 65.08 -6.05 6.68
C ALA A 694 63.91 -5.14 7.15
N SER A 695 62.67 -5.61 7.01
CA SER A 695 61.55 -5.22 7.89
C SER A 695 60.69 -6.44 8.21
N THR A 696 59.96 -6.41 9.32
CA THR A 696 59.34 -7.59 9.97
C THR A 696 58.44 -8.42 9.05
N THR A 697 58.64 -9.74 9.01
CA THR A 697 57.77 -10.69 8.28
C THR A 697 56.34 -10.58 8.81
N TYR A 698 55.40 -10.14 7.96
CA TYR A 698 53.96 -10.09 8.29
C TYR A 698 53.46 -11.49 8.66
N ARG A 699 52.94 -11.66 9.88
CA ARG A 699 52.50 -12.96 10.40
C ARG A 699 51.00 -13.21 10.27
N GLY A 700 50.19 -12.16 10.12
CA GLY A 700 48.73 -12.28 10.04
C GLY A 700 48.21 -12.80 8.69
N ASP A 701 46.89 -12.83 8.57
CA ASP A 701 46.16 -13.28 7.39
C ASP A 701 45.05 -12.27 7.07
N ARG A 702 45.29 -11.41 6.07
CA ARG A 702 44.32 -10.39 5.65
C ARG A 702 43.10 -10.99 4.98
N VAL A 703 43.28 -12.09 4.26
CA VAL A 703 42.22 -12.73 3.48
C VAL A 703 41.20 -13.38 4.42
N LEU A 704 41.66 -14.07 5.47
CA LEU A 704 40.77 -14.57 6.52
C LEU A 704 40.07 -13.43 7.26
N ALA A 705 40.79 -12.34 7.58
CA ALA A 705 40.22 -11.20 8.27
C ALA A 705 39.11 -10.53 7.44
N HIS A 706 39.37 -10.25 6.16
CA HIS A 706 38.40 -9.67 5.22
C HIS A 706 37.21 -10.61 5.02
N ALA A 707 37.45 -11.93 4.92
CA ALA A 707 36.40 -12.92 4.78
C ALA A 707 35.46 -12.97 6.00
N GLY A 708 36.02 -13.02 7.21
CA GLY A 708 35.27 -12.98 8.47
C GLY A 708 34.54 -11.65 8.68
N ARG A 709 35.14 -10.54 8.24
CA ARG A 709 34.51 -9.22 8.28
C ARG A 709 33.29 -9.13 7.36
N LEU A 710 33.36 -9.68 6.14
CA LEU A 710 32.18 -9.74 5.25
C LEU A 710 31.04 -10.57 5.86
N ILE A 711 31.33 -11.64 6.61
CA ILE A 711 30.30 -12.40 7.33
C ILE A 711 29.59 -11.51 8.34
N LEU A 712 30.33 -10.73 9.14
CA LEU A 712 29.73 -9.80 10.11
C LEU A 712 28.93 -8.68 9.43
N ASP A 713 29.49 -8.03 8.41
CA ASP A 713 28.79 -6.99 7.65
C ASP A 713 27.48 -7.53 7.02
N GLY A 714 27.52 -8.75 6.45
CA GLY A 714 26.35 -9.43 5.88
C GLY A 714 25.30 -9.84 6.92
N ILE A 715 25.72 -10.35 8.09
CA ILE A 715 24.82 -10.64 9.22
C ILE A 715 24.05 -9.38 9.63
N MET A 716 24.76 -8.26 9.81
CA MET A 716 24.15 -7.01 10.28
C MET A 716 23.24 -6.37 9.24
N SER A 717 23.63 -6.41 7.96
CA SER A 717 22.80 -5.90 6.85
C SER A 717 21.52 -6.73 6.68
N ARG A 718 21.63 -8.07 6.78
CA ARG A 718 20.47 -8.96 6.78
C ARG A 718 19.57 -8.74 7.99
N GLU A 719 20.15 -8.59 9.19
CA GLU A 719 19.39 -8.38 10.42
C GLU A 719 18.50 -7.15 10.32
N MET A 720 19.01 -6.02 9.84
CA MET A 720 18.22 -4.80 9.63
C MET A 720 16.93 -5.07 8.84
N ALA A 721 17.09 -5.64 7.64
CA ALA A 721 15.97 -5.83 6.74
C ALA A 721 14.99 -6.93 7.20
N MET A 722 15.46 -7.89 7.99
CA MET A 722 14.60 -8.91 8.59
C MET A 722 13.88 -8.37 9.84
N ALA A 723 14.53 -7.55 10.65
CA ALA A 723 13.91 -6.80 11.74
C ALA A 723 12.80 -5.86 11.23
N THR A 724 13.03 -5.17 10.09
CA THR A 724 11.95 -4.48 9.35
C THR A 724 10.82 -5.46 9.08
N ALA A 725 11.03 -6.51 8.29
CA ALA A 725 9.94 -7.38 7.83
C ALA A 725 9.11 -7.94 9.01
N TYR A 726 9.79 -8.44 10.03
CA TYR A 726 9.21 -8.99 11.27
C TYR A 726 8.46 -7.96 12.12
N GLY A 727 8.65 -6.67 11.88
CA GLY A 727 7.99 -5.59 12.62
C GLY A 727 8.60 -5.35 14.00
N ASP A 728 9.91 -5.46 14.13
CA ASP A 728 10.64 -5.14 15.38
C ASP A 728 11.58 -3.95 15.14
N PRO A 729 11.05 -2.71 15.21
CA PRO A 729 11.87 -1.50 15.12
C PRO A 729 12.88 -1.37 16.28
N GLY A 730 12.74 -2.12 17.37
CA GLY A 730 13.74 -2.14 18.44
C GLY A 730 15.04 -2.79 17.98
N ARG A 731 14.94 -3.99 17.39
CA ARG A 731 16.08 -4.67 16.72
C ARG A 731 16.70 -3.81 15.63
N LEU A 732 15.86 -3.20 14.79
CA LEU A 732 16.33 -2.29 13.74
C LEU A 732 17.08 -1.08 14.31
N TYR A 733 16.63 -0.52 15.43
CA TYR A 733 17.28 0.60 16.10
C TYR A 733 18.64 0.22 16.71
N GLU A 734 18.79 -0.98 17.28
CA GLU A 734 20.10 -1.51 17.70
C GLU A 734 21.07 -1.62 16.53
N MET A 735 20.59 -2.07 15.36
CA MET A 735 21.40 -2.05 14.14
C MET A 735 21.76 -0.63 13.70
N VAL A 736 20.86 0.34 13.77
CA VAL A 736 21.17 1.76 13.43
C VAL A 736 22.31 2.31 14.31
N LYS A 737 22.32 2.01 15.61
CA LYS A 737 23.43 2.39 16.51
C LYS A 737 24.75 1.73 16.09
N PHE A 738 24.73 0.46 15.71
CA PHE A 738 25.91 -0.23 15.18
C PHE A 738 26.39 0.39 13.85
N LYS A 739 25.49 0.61 12.89
CA LYS A 739 25.78 1.22 11.58
C LYS A 739 26.29 2.65 11.68
N HIS A 740 25.84 3.43 12.65
CA HIS A 740 26.39 4.77 12.92
C HIS A 740 27.92 4.72 13.10
N VAL A 741 28.45 3.77 13.88
CA VAL A 741 29.91 3.59 14.03
C VAL A 741 30.56 3.20 12.70
N GLU A 742 29.97 2.26 11.94
CA GLU A 742 30.51 1.84 10.64
C GLU A 742 30.55 2.97 9.61
N PHE A 743 29.51 3.81 9.55
CA PHE A 743 29.50 4.99 8.68
C PHE A 743 30.62 5.96 9.06
N GLY A 744 30.92 6.10 10.36
CA GLY A 744 32.05 6.88 10.86
C GLY A 744 33.40 6.46 10.30
N GLY A 745 33.60 5.19 9.96
CA GLY A 745 34.82 4.67 9.32
C GLY A 745 34.77 4.61 7.79
N SER A 746 33.60 4.79 7.19
CA SER A 746 33.38 4.69 5.74
C SER A 746 33.55 6.02 4.98
N THR A 747 33.33 5.99 3.67
CA THR A 747 33.11 7.14 2.77
C THR A 747 31.82 7.92 3.09
N HIS A 748 30.79 7.28 3.64
CA HIS A 748 29.44 7.82 3.85
C HIS A 748 29.32 8.72 5.10
N LYS A 749 30.15 9.77 5.20
CA LYS A 749 30.23 10.66 6.37
C LYS A 749 28.93 11.42 6.68
N ASN A 750 28.07 11.63 5.69
CA ASN A 750 26.75 12.25 5.90
C ASN A 750 25.87 11.37 6.80
N TYR A 751 25.84 10.05 6.59
CA TYR A 751 25.09 9.12 7.43
C TYR A 751 25.71 8.93 8.82
N PHE A 752 27.01 9.16 9.00
CA PHE A 752 27.58 9.32 10.34
C PHE A 752 26.97 10.51 11.07
N ARG A 753 26.91 11.71 10.44
CA ARG A 753 26.27 12.91 10.99
C ARG A 753 24.76 12.72 11.25
N TYR A 754 24.03 12.11 10.32
CA TYR A 754 22.60 11.84 10.50
C TYR A 754 22.37 10.86 11.66
N GLY A 755 23.20 9.82 11.77
CA GLY A 755 23.19 8.90 12.92
C GLY A 755 23.51 9.58 14.25
N SER A 756 24.52 10.46 14.30
CA SER A 756 24.84 11.25 15.51
C SER A 756 23.61 12.03 15.99
N GLU A 757 22.94 12.70 15.06
CA GLU A 757 21.75 13.50 15.33
C GLU A 757 20.57 12.64 15.78
N PHE A 758 20.21 11.62 15.00
CA PHE A 758 19.04 10.79 15.26
C PHE A 758 19.15 9.98 16.55
N ILE A 759 20.33 9.43 16.84
CA ILE A 759 20.60 8.72 18.10
C ILE A 759 20.56 9.70 19.27
N SER A 760 21.14 10.90 19.14
CA SER A 760 21.14 11.87 20.24
C SER A 760 19.75 12.44 20.52
N ASP A 761 18.98 12.72 19.46
CA ASP A 761 17.64 13.26 19.60
C ASP A 761 16.70 12.28 20.33
N ILE A 762 16.86 10.97 20.08
CA ILE A 762 16.14 9.92 20.78
C ILE A 762 16.69 9.73 22.20
N GLU A 763 17.96 9.36 22.37
CA GLU A 763 18.47 8.89 23.67
C GLU A 763 18.68 10.02 24.70
N TYR A 764 18.88 11.27 24.26
CA TYR A 764 19.21 12.39 25.15
C TYR A 764 18.23 13.56 25.06
N ASP A 765 17.77 13.95 23.86
CA ASP A 765 16.88 15.11 23.71
C ASP A 765 15.37 14.74 23.78
N SER A 766 14.99 13.48 24.00
CA SER A 766 13.58 13.02 24.03
C SER A 766 13.23 12.32 25.33
N HIS A 767 12.05 12.62 25.89
CA HIS A 767 11.48 11.93 27.04
C HIS A 767 11.00 10.51 26.67
N PRO A 768 10.94 9.55 27.62
CA PRO A 768 10.70 8.14 27.31
C PRO A 768 9.41 7.84 26.50
N PRO A 769 8.27 8.53 26.70
CA PRO A 769 7.09 8.36 25.84
C PRO A 769 7.35 8.72 24.37
N LEU A 770 8.12 9.78 24.10
CA LEU A 770 8.51 10.19 22.75
C LEU A 770 9.51 9.20 22.13
N GLN A 771 10.52 8.76 22.89
CA GLN A 771 11.46 7.73 22.44
C GLN A 771 10.74 6.48 21.93
N LYS A 772 9.79 5.97 22.73
CA LYS A 772 8.95 4.84 22.38
C LYS A 772 8.10 5.13 21.14
N THR A 773 7.48 6.31 21.07
CA THR A 773 6.62 6.71 19.95
C THR A 773 7.39 6.82 18.65
N ILE A 774 8.60 7.38 18.64
CA ILE A 774 9.48 7.42 17.47
C ILE A 774 9.82 5.99 17.03
N LYS A 775 10.32 5.14 17.94
CA LYS A 775 10.69 3.75 17.64
C LYS A 775 9.51 2.94 17.09
N GLN A 776 8.33 3.02 17.70
CA GLN A 776 7.11 2.33 17.21
C GLN A 776 6.62 2.81 15.81
N ASN A 777 7.10 3.96 15.34
CA ASN A 777 6.67 4.58 14.07
C ASN A 777 7.81 4.70 13.04
N MET A 778 8.88 3.90 13.18
CA MET A 778 9.90 3.71 12.15
C MET A 778 9.40 2.86 10.96
N LEU A 779 8.35 2.06 11.16
CA LEU A 779 7.83 1.08 10.20
C LEU A 779 6.33 1.24 9.96
N VAL A 780 5.87 0.79 8.79
CA VAL A 780 4.45 0.72 8.40
C VAL A 780 4.09 -0.69 7.92
N ASN A 781 2.82 -1.07 8.04
CA ASN A 781 2.32 -2.37 7.59
C ASN A 781 1.09 -2.21 6.69
N PRO A 782 1.28 -1.96 5.38
CA PRO A 782 0.18 -1.77 4.43
C PRO A 782 -0.75 -2.98 4.29
N LYS A 783 -0.27 -4.19 4.65
CA LYS A 783 -1.00 -5.46 4.47
C LYS A 783 -1.70 -5.93 5.74
N GLY A 784 -1.34 -5.41 6.91
CA GLY A 784 -1.86 -5.81 8.22
C GLY A 784 -1.59 -7.27 8.59
N LYS A 785 -0.43 -7.82 8.19
CA LYS A 785 -0.06 -9.23 8.45
C LYS A 785 1.27 -9.32 9.17
N GLU A 786 1.51 -10.47 9.79
CA GLU A 786 2.85 -10.83 10.28
C GLU A 786 3.84 -10.85 9.12
N ASP A 787 5.09 -10.49 9.42
CA ASP A 787 6.22 -10.52 8.51
C ASP A 787 6.00 -9.72 7.20
N THR A 788 5.16 -8.67 7.24
CA THR A 788 4.89 -7.76 6.10
C THR A 788 5.00 -6.27 6.41
N HIS A 789 5.78 -5.90 7.42
CA HIS A 789 6.15 -4.51 7.67
C HIS A 789 7.19 -4.04 6.63
N ILE A 790 7.20 -2.75 6.33
CA ILE A 790 8.17 -2.06 5.46
C ILE A 790 8.54 -0.71 6.07
N GLU A 791 9.64 -0.13 5.61
CA GLU A 791 10.10 1.21 5.94
C GLU A 791 9.15 2.29 5.37
N CYS A 792 9.10 3.48 6.00
CA CYS A 792 8.18 4.54 5.56
C CYS A 792 8.63 5.19 4.23
N ASP A 793 9.93 5.42 4.05
CA ASP A 793 10.51 5.91 2.80
C ASP A 793 10.38 4.89 1.66
N LEU A 794 10.51 3.58 1.94
CA LEU A 794 10.19 2.55 0.94
C LEU A 794 8.70 2.55 0.56
N LEU A 795 7.78 2.87 1.48
CA LEU A 795 6.37 3.08 1.10
C LEU A 795 6.23 4.31 0.20
N GLN A 796 6.92 5.41 0.49
CA GLN A 796 6.89 6.61 -0.33
C GLN A 796 7.41 6.34 -1.74
N GLU A 797 8.51 5.60 -1.89
CA GLU A 797 9.09 5.26 -3.19
C GLU A 797 8.14 4.43 -4.07
N HIS A 798 7.46 3.43 -3.49
CA HIS A 798 6.40 2.70 -4.23
C HIS A 798 5.27 3.63 -4.72
N LEU A 799 4.95 4.71 -3.99
CA LEU A 799 3.97 5.70 -4.41
C LEU A 799 4.54 6.67 -5.46
N ASN A 800 5.83 7.02 -5.37
CA ASN A 800 6.55 7.80 -6.38
C ASN A 800 6.50 7.11 -7.74
N ASP A 801 6.78 5.81 -7.79
CA ASP A 801 6.69 4.98 -9.00
C ASP A 801 5.30 4.99 -9.65
N ASP A 802 4.25 4.82 -8.84
CA ASP A 802 2.85 4.84 -9.29
C ASP A 802 2.46 6.27 -9.76
N TYR A 803 2.90 7.33 -9.08
CA TYR A 803 2.70 8.72 -9.52
C TYR A 803 3.36 8.96 -10.88
N GLN A 804 4.66 8.68 -11.01
CA GLN A 804 5.41 8.86 -12.24
C GLN A 804 4.78 8.07 -13.39
N THR A 805 4.40 6.82 -13.16
CA THR A 805 3.75 5.95 -14.15
C THR A 805 2.46 6.53 -14.70
N ILE A 806 1.62 7.15 -13.86
CA ILE A 806 0.37 7.79 -14.30
C ILE A 806 0.65 9.14 -14.99
N LEU A 807 1.60 9.94 -14.49
CA LEU A 807 1.83 11.31 -14.95
C LEU A 807 2.68 11.43 -16.23
N LYS A 808 3.52 10.42 -16.54
CA LYS A 808 4.36 10.28 -17.76
C LYS A 808 3.64 10.54 -19.11
N ARG A 809 2.31 10.60 -19.14
CA ARG A 809 1.49 10.70 -20.37
C ARG A 809 1.06 12.10 -20.79
N GLY A 810 1.28 13.12 -19.96
CA GLY A 810 0.69 14.44 -20.20
C GLY A 810 1.64 15.64 -20.09
N ASN A 811 2.94 15.42 -19.86
CA ASN A 811 3.90 16.48 -19.45
C ASN A 811 3.30 17.34 -18.33
N ASN A 812 2.79 16.68 -17.28
CA ASN A 812 2.13 17.33 -16.16
C ASN A 812 3.16 17.78 -15.14
N GLU A 813 3.14 19.07 -14.81
CA GLU A 813 3.84 19.64 -13.65
C GLU A 813 3.24 19.08 -12.35
N TRP A 814 4.07 19.01 -11.30
CA TRP A 814 3.70 18.34 -10.04
C TRP A 814 2.70 19.11 -9.18
N ASP A 815 2.65 20.43 -9.30
CA ASP A 815 1.64 21.30 -8.68
C ASP A 815 0.32 21.34 -9.47
N ASN A 816 0.31 20.83 -10.71
CA ASN A 816 -0.81 21.03 -11.61
C ASN A 816 -2.09 20.34 -11.12
N ASN A 817 -3.24 20.86 -11.53
CA ASN A 817 -4.56 20.43 -11.04
C ASN A 817 -4.89 18.95 -11.33
N PHE A 818 -4.16 18.28 -12.22
CA PHE A 818 -4.31 16.84 -12.47
C PHE A 818 -3.43 16.01 -11.52
N ALA A 819 -2.15 16.32 -11.38
CA ALA A 819 -1.27 15.68 -10.40
C ALA A 819 -1.83 15.90 -8.98
N ARG A 820 -1.95 17.16 -8.58
CA ARG A 820 -2.25 17.60 -7.22
C ARG A 820 -3.64 17.23 -6.70
N ASN A 821 -4.69 17.30 -7.55
CA ASN A 821 -6.09 17.17 -7.12
C ASN A 821 -6.86 15.98 -7.74
N VAL A 822 -6.24 15.19 -8.62
CA VAL A 822 -6.90 14.04 -9.29
C VAL A 822 -6.12 12.76 -9.06
N VAL A 823 -4.81 12.77 -9.25
CA VAL A 823 -3.95 11.59 -9.05
C VAL A 823 -3.54 11.45 -7.58
N ALA A 824 -2.87 12.46 -7.02
CA ALA A 824 -2.12 12.32 -5.78
C ALA A 824 -2.97 11.85 -4.57
N PRO A 825 -4.12 12.47 -4.24
CA PRO A 825 -4.96 12.04 -3.11
C PRO A 825 -5.56 10.64 -3.25
N ASN A 826 -5.57 10.08 -4.47
CA ASN A 826 -6.25 8.82 -4.79
C ASN A 826 -5.27 7.65 -5.00
N ILE A 827 -3.96 7.86 -4.96
CA ILE A 827 -2.98 6.91 -5.51
C ILE A 827 -3.04 5.51 -4.88
N VAL A 828 -3.12 5.43 -3.55
CA VAL A 828 -3.23 4.16 -2.81
C VAL A 828 -4.48 3.39 -3.23
N ARG A 829 -5.61 4.09 -3.36
CA ARG A 829 -6.88 3.49 -3.77
C ARG A 829 -6.87 3.08 -5.24
N LEU A 830 -6.16 3.82 -6.10
CA LEU A 830 -5.93 3.45 -7.51
C LEU A 830 -5.06 2.20 -7.64
N ALA A 831 -4.00 2.06 -6.84
CA ALA A 831 -3.21 0.84 -6.77
C ALA A 831 -4.07 -0.37 -6.36
N ASP A 832 -4.85 -0.22 -5.28
CA ASP A 832 -5.77 -1.24 -4.77
C ASP A 832 -6.91 -1.60 -5.76
N THR A 833 -7.36 -0.65 -6.58
CA THR A 833 -8.47 -0.85 -7.56
C THR A 833 -8.20 -2.03 -8.50
N LYS A 834 -6.93 -2.26 -8.87
CA LYS A 834 -6.51 -3.39 -9.71
C LYS A 834 -6.87 -4.74 -9.08
N LYS A 835 -6.68 -4.85 -7.76
CA LYS A 835 -6.93 -6.05 -6.96
C LYS A 835 -8.41 -6.20 -6.59
N THR A 836 -9.02 -5.15 -6.02
CA THR A 836 -10.40 -5.19 -5.51
C THR A 836 -11.42 -5.43 -6.62
N TYR A 837 -11.22 -4.88 -7.82
CA TYR A 837 -12.08 -5.14 -8.96
C TYR A 837 -11.92 -6.59 -9.49
N GLY A 838 -10.71 -7.16 -9.39
CA GLY A 838 -10.49 -8.58 -9.71
C GLY A 838 -11.24 -9.52 -8.76
N GLU A 839 -11.17 -9.23 -7.46
CA GLU A 839 -11.92 -9.95 -6.41
C GLU A 839 -13.44 -9.79 -6.61
N ALA A 840 -13.93 -8.60 -6.97
CA ALA A 840 -15.33 -8.34 -7.29
C ALA A 840 -15.83 -9.13 -8.52
N LEU A 841 -14.94 -9.52 -9.44
CA LEU A 841 -15.25 -10.39 -10.58
C LEU A 841 -15.13 -11.90 -10.27
N GLU A 842 -14.99 -12.27 -8.99
CA GLU A 842 -14.77 -13.66 -8.54
C GLU A 842 -13.51 -14.31 -9.16
N LEU A 843 -12.53 -13.48 -9.59
CA LEU A 843 -11.27 -13.97 -10.11
C LEU A 843 -10.41 -14.47 -8.95
N LYS A 844 -9.83 -15.67 -9.10
CA LYS A 844 -8.85 -16.18 -8.15
C LYS A 844 -7.67 -15.21 -8.10
N THR A 845 -7.33 -14.72 -6.90
CA THR A 845 -6.14 -13.91 -6.68
C THR A 845 -4.92 -14.64 -7.24
N VAL A 846 -4.24 -14.04 -8.22
CA VAL A 846 -2.98 -14.57 -8.74
C VAL A 846 -1.98 -14.54 -7.59
N SER A 847 -1.36 -15.67 -7.27
CA SER A 847 -0.39 -15.73 -6.20
C SER A 847 0.88 -15.00 -6.63
N GLY A 848 1.13 -13.81 -6.07
CA GLY A 848 2.43 -13.12 -6.19
C GLY A 848 3.60 -13.88 -5.55
N LYS A 849 3.34 -15.06 -4.95
CA LYS A 849 4.36 -16.04 -4.58
C LYS A 849 4.90 -16.72 -5.84
N HIS A 850 5.79 -16.04 -6.55
CA HIS A 850 6.75 -16.73 -7.41
C HIS A 850 7.69 -17.51 -6.48
N PRO A 851 7.83 -18.85 -6.64
CA PRO A 851 8.83 -19.58 -5.87
C PRO A 851 10.21 -19.08 -6.30
N SER A 852 10.99 -18.54 -5.37
CA SER A 852 12.36 -18.14 -5.65
C SER A 852 13.14 -19.35 -6.18
N PRO A 853 13.98 -19.20 -7.22
CA PRO A 853 14.86 -20.26 -7.66
C PRO A 853 15.77 -20.69 -6.50
N HIS A 854 16.11 -21.98 -6.42
CA HIS A 854 16.99 -22.45 -5.36
C HIS A 854 18.44 -22.00 -5.62
N THR A 855 19.15 -21.58 -4.59
CA THR A 855 20.56 -21.12 -4.66
C THR A 855 21.58 -22.25 -4.60
N ARG A 856 21.14 -23.52 -4.67
CA ARG A 856 22.01 -24.70 -4.50
C ARG A 856 23.20 -24.76 -5.49
N PRO A 857 23.05 -24.48 -6.80
CA PRO A 857 24.18 -24.49 -7.73
C PRO A 857 25.24 -23.47 -7.33
N GLU A 858 24.84 -22.24 -7.03
CA GLU A 858 25.72 -21.14 -6.64
C GLU A 858 26.44 -21.44 -5.32
N VAL A 859 25.71 -21.92 -4.32
CA VAL A 859 26.28 -22.38 -3.04
C VAL A 859 27.31 -23.48 -3.27
N GLY A 860 27.00 -24.51 -4.06
CA GLY A 860 27.94 -25.59 -4.34
C GLY A 860 29.21 -25.11 -5.03
N THR A 861 29.09 -24.24 -6.03
CA THR A 861 30.24 -23.62 -6.73
C THR A 861 31.11 -22.78 -5.79
N LEU A 862 30.49 -21.98 -4.91
CA LEU A 862 31.22 -21.16 -3.94
C LEU A 862 31.88 -21.99 -2.84
N MET A 863 31.23 -23.03 -2.31
CA MET A 863 31.82 -23.95 -1.33
C MET A 863 33.09 -24.61 -1.86
N VAL A 864 33.09 -25.05 -3.13
CA VAL A 864 34.29 -25.58 -3.79
C VAL A 864 35.39 -24.51 -3.87
N ALA A 865 35.06 -23.30 -4.33
CA ALA A 865 36.04 -22.22 -4.46
C ALA A 865 36.63 -21.76 -3.11
N TYR A 866 35.84 -21.76 -2.03
CA TYR A 866 36.29 -21.40 -0.68
C TYR A 866 37.18 -22.48 -0.06
N ARG A 867 36.88 -23.76 -0.32
CA ARG A 867 37.75 -24.88 0.04
C ARG A 867 39.09 -24.85 -0.72
N GLU A 868 39.06 -24.70 -2.05
CA GLU A 868 40.28 -24.64 -2.89
C GLU A 868 41.22 -23.48 -2.53
N SER A 869 40.66 -22.36 -2.05
CA SER A 869 41.43 -21.19 -1.61
C SER A 869 41.80 -21.19 -0.12
N ASN A 870 41.40 -22.23 0.65
CA ASN A 870 41.51 -22.29 2.11
C ASN A 870 40.96 -21.03 2.79
N LEU A 871 39.85 -20.46 2.28
CA LEU A 871 39.41 -19.10 2.61
C LEU A 871 39.20 -18.89 4.12
N HIS A 872 38.51 -19.82 4.78
CA HIS A 872 38.16 -19.75 6.21
C HIS A 872 39.10 -20.56 7.12
N LEU A 873 40.29 -20.91 6.61
CA LEU A 873 41.41 -21.41 7.40
C LEU A 873 42.44 -20.28 7.58
N TYR A 874 43.20 -20.32 8.66
CA TYR A 874 44.27 -19.36 8.94
C TYR A 874 45.56 -19.75 8.22
N VAL A 875 46.06 -18.86 7.36
CA VAL A 875 47.28 -19.04 6.57
C VAL A 875 48.26 -17.89 6.89
N PRO A 876 49.31 -18.13 7.69
CA PRO A 876 50.25 -17.08 8.10
C PRO A 876 50.90 -16.35 6.92
N GLY A 877 50.85 -15.02 6.95
CA GLY A 877 51.42 -14.14 5.93
C GLY A 877 50.54 -13.92 4.68
N ARG A 878 49.32 -14.47 4.62
CA ARG A 878 48.46 -14.38 3.43
C ARG A 878 47.91 -12.95 3.22
N THR A 879 48.27 -12.35 2.08
CA THR A 879 47.76 -11.07 1.59
C THR A 879 47.81 -11.00 0.06
N TYR A 880 46.84 -10.34 -0.56
CA TYR A 880 46.83 -10.03 -2.01
C TYR A 880 47.16 -8.56 -2.31
N GLN A 881 47.15 -7.71 -1.28
CA GLN A 881 47.49 -6.29 -1.37
C GLN A 881 48.83 -6.01 -0.66
N ASN A 882 49.44 -4.85 -0.93
CA ASN A 882 50.65 -4.41 -0.23
C ASN A 882 50.36 -4.30 1.29
N PRO A 883 51.17 -4.93 2.17
CA PRO A 883 51.08 -4.76 3.62
C PRO A 883 50.99 -3.29 4.09
N ASP A 884 51.60 -2.35 3.37
CA ASP A 884 51.60 -0.93 3.75
C ASP A 884 50.34 -0.16 3.32
N THR A 885 49.44 -0.76 2.52
CA THR A 885 48.15 -0.15 2.18
C THR A 885 47.21 -0.13 3.38
N GLU A 886 46.55 1.01 3.62
CA GLU A 886 45.56 1.16 4.69
C GLU A 886 44.38 0.18 4.49
N ASP A 887 44.09 -0.61 5.52
CA ASP A 887 43.01 -1.60 5.48
C ASP A 887 41.65 -0.92 5.74
N ARG A 888 40.94 -0.60 4.65
CA ARG A 888 39.65 0.10 4.69
C ARG A 888 38.45 -0.80 5.03
N VAL A 889 38.66 -2.12 5.18
CA VAL A 889 37.59 -3.11 5.35
C VAL A 889 36.99 -3.10 6.77
N ASP A 890 37.75 -2.71 7.79
CA ASP A 890 37.24 -2.60 9.17
C ASP A 890 36.58 -1.23 9.43
N CYS A 891 35.45 -0.97 8.76
CA CYS A 891 34.70 0.27 8.93
C CYS A 891 34.32 0.55 10.40
N PHE A 892 34.04 -0.49 11.20
CA PHE A 892 33.75 -0.31 12.63
C PHE A 892 34.98 0.18 13.41
N GLY A 893 36.14 -0.46 13.26
CA GLY A 893 37.36 -0.04 13.96
C GLY A 893 37.90 1.32 13.48
N LEU A 894 37.78 1.62 12.19
CA LEU A 894 38.06 2.97 11.65
C LEU A 894 37.08 4.02 12.18
N GLY A 895 35.81 3.67 12.31
CA GLY A 895 34.79 4.53 12.91
C GLY A 895 35.03 4.80 14.38
N GLN A 896 35.37 3.77 15.15
CA GLN A 896 35.77 3.90 16.55
C GLN A 896 36.99 4.82 16.71
N LYS A 897 38.02 4.67 15.86
CA LYS A 897 39.18 5.59 15.85
C LYS A 897 38.77 7.03 15.49
N HIS A 898 37.91 7.21 14.49
CA HIS A 898 37.44 8.52 14.06
C HIS A 898 36.66 9.23 15.17
N MET A 899 35.75 8.52 15.85
CA MET A 899 35.02 9.02 17.01
C MET A 899 35.99 9.39 18.14
N LEU A 900 36.86 8.47 18.57
CA LEU A 900 37.88 8.70 19.60
C LEU A 900 38.85 9.85 19.26
N GLY A 901 39.01 10.18 17.98
CA GLY A 901 39.71 11.36 17.46
C GLY A 901 38.95 12.68 17.64
N GLY A 902 37.95 12.74 18.53
CA GLY A 902 37.19 13.94 18.88
C GLY A 902 36.04 14.28 17.91
N ALA A 903 35.63 13.36 17.04
CA ALA A 903 34.65 13.67 16.00
C ALA A 903 33.23 13.88 16.56
N ILE A 904 32.86 13.10 17.59
CA ILE A 904 31.58 13.27 18.28
C ILE A 904 31.58 14.57 19.08
N GLU A 905 32.68 14.86 19.77
CA GLU A 905 32.85 16.02 20.64
C GLU A 905 32.79 17.33 19.83
N ARG A 906 33.47 17.39 18.66
CA ARG A 906 33.37 18.53 17.72
C ARG A 906 31.94 18.71 17.17
N TRP A 907 31.25 17.62 16.85
CA TRP A 907 29.88 17.65 16.35
C TRP A 907 28.88 18.09 17.43
N ALA A 908 29.04 17.58 18.66
CA ALA A 908 28.24 17.92 19.84
C ALA A 908 28.40 19.40 20.19
N GLU A 909 29.63 19.92 20.20
CA GLU A 909 29.91 21.34 20.40
C GLU A 909 29.26 22.22 19.32
N SER A 910 29.46 21.88 18.04
CA SER A 910 28.89 22.62 16.91
C SER A 910 27.35 22.68 16.96
N THR A 911 26.70 21.54 17.18
CA THR A 911 25.22 21.47 17.25
C THR A 911 24.65 22.11 18.51
N SER A 912 25.34 22.03 19.65
CA SER A 912 24.91 22.66 20.91
C SER A 912 24.99 24.18 20.89
N ARG A 913 25.93 24.76 20.12
CA ARG A 913 26.02 26.21 19.89
C ARG A 913 24.83 26.73 19.09
N GLY A 914 24.47 26.07 17.98
CA GLY A 914 23.44 26.52 17.04
C GLY A 914 21.98 26.24 17.41
N ARG A 915 21.70 25.48 18.48
CA ARG A 915 20.33 25.10 18.91
C ARG A 915 19.79 25.93 20.06
N GLY A 916 18.46 26.09 20.10
CA GLY A 916 17.73 26.67 21.23
C GLY A 916 18.10 28.13 21.51
N LEU A 917 18.52 28.89 20.49
CA LEU A 917 18.98 30.29 20.66
C LEU A 917 17.86 31.18 21.22
N ARG A 918 16.61 30.94 20.80
CA ARG A 918 15.42 31.63 21.33
C ARG A 918 15.20 31.32 22.82
N ASP A 919 15.26 30.05 23.22
CA ASP A 919 15.04 29.65 24.62
C ASP A 919 16.18 30.14 25.53
N LYS A 920 17.42 30.11 25.03
CA LYS A 920 18.58 30.71 25.70
C LYS A 920 18.37 32.21 25.89
N GLN A 921 18.03 32.95 24.82
CA GLN A 921 17.77 34.39 24.90
C GLN A 921 16.62 34.71 25.88
N CYS A 922 15.50 33.99 25.82
CA CYS A 922 14.39 34.19 26.77
C CYS A 922 14.79 33.88 28.22
N ARG A 923 15.65 32.88 28.45
CA ARG A 923 16.20 32.59 29.79
C ARG A 923 17.15 33.68 30.25
N ASP A 924 18.10 34.09 29.41
CA ASP A 924 19.07 35.14 29.72
C ASP A 924 18.36 36.48 30.03
N GLU A 925 17.30 36.80 29.29
CA GLU A 925 16.40 37.92 29.57
C GLU A 925 15.67 37.75 30.91
N GLN A 926 15.06 36.60 31.18
CA GLN A 926 14.38 36.32 32.46
C GLN A 926 15.35 36.40 33.66
N GLU A 927 16.54 35.82 33.56
CA GLU A 927 17.59 35.88 34.59
C GLU A 927 18.14 37.29 34.78
N HIS A 928 18.20 38.11 33.72
CA HIS A 928 18.56 39.52 33.79
C HIS A 928 17.47 40.34 34.51
N TRP A 929 16.19 40.12 34.19
CA TRP A 929 15.08 40.77 34.89
C TRP A 929 14.94 40.30 36.34
N ALA A 930 15.19 39.03 36.65
CA ALA A 930 15.18 38.49 38.00
C ALA A 930 16.31 39.11 38.86
N ARG A 931 17.55 39.14 38.37
CA ARG A 931 18.68 39.81 39.05
C ARG A 931 18.38 41.28 39.31
N ARG A 932 17.79 42.00 38.34
CA ARG A 932 17.39 43.40 38.52
C ARG A 932 16.32 43.57 39.61
N ALA A 933 15.36 42.65 39.69
CA ALA A 933 14.35 42.65 40.75
C ALA A 933 14.91 42.32 42.14
N GLU A 934 16.02 41.57 42.23
CA GLU A 934 16.77 41.36 43.46
C GLU A 934 17.61 42.59 43.85
N GLU A 935 18.19 43.30 42.89
CA GLU A 935 18.93 44.57 43.11
C GLU A 935 18.03 45.73 43.55
N ASP A 936 16.75 45.74 43.14
CA ASP A 936 15.75 46.76 43.51
C ASP A 936 15.09 46.51 44.90
N LEU A 937 15.49 45.47 45.65
CA LEU A 937 15.01 45.22 47.02
C LEU A 937 15.76 46.07 48.08
N PRO A 938 15.08 46.91 48.88
CA PRO A 938 15.75 47.75 49.87
C PRO A 938 16.31 46.93 51.04
N ASN A 939 17.62 47.09 51.25
CA ASN A 939 18.41 46.38 52.26
C ASN A 939 17.98 46.71 53.71
N GLN A 940 17.11 45.88 54.30
CA GLN A 940 16.75 45.98 55.73
C GLN A 940 17.78 45.26 56.61
N SER A 941 18.79 46.01 57.07
CA SER A 941 19.68 45.55 58.15
C SER A 941 19.00 45.65 59.52
N THR A 942 19.36 44.74 60.41
CA THR A 942 18.72 44.47 61.71
C THR A 942 18.89 45.55 62.78
N THR A 943 17.91 45.56 63.68
CA THR A 943 17.80 46.29 64.96
C THR A 943 19.02 46.25 65.89
N ASP A 944 19.28 47.33 66.65
CA ASP A 944 19.20 47.23 68.13
C ASP A 944 19.06 48.58 68.91
N SER A 945 18.36 48.51 70.05
CA SER A 945 18.50 49.33 71.29
C SER A 945 18.09 50.83 71.43
N THR A 946 16.84 51.04 71.89
CA THR A 946 16.41 51.93 73.02
C THR A 946 16.30 53.48 72.91
N PRO A 947 15.44 54.16 73.75
CA PRO A 947 14.64 55.33 73.34
C PRO A 947 14.95 56.66 74.07
N PRO A 948 14.23 57.77 73.77
CA PRO A 948 13.28 58.28 74.79
C PRO A 948 11.99 59.02 74.31
N VAL A 949 10.88 58.74 75.01
CA VAL A 949 9.99 59.70 75.73
C VAL A 949 9.29 60.89 74.99
N ILE A 950 7.95 60.75 74.85
CA ILE A 950 6.85 61.76 75.02
C ILE A 950 6.78 63.00 74.09
N ASN A 951 5.71 63.10 73.29
CA ASN A 951 4.56 63.97 73.61
C ASN A 951 3.30 63.65 72.79
N ASP A 952 2.14 63.98 73.37
CA ASP A 952 0.80 63.85 72.79
C ASP A 952 0.50 64.96 71.76
N ASP A 953 -0.38 64.66 70.80
CA ASP A 953 -1.53 65.48 70.33
C ASP A 953 -2.11 64.86 69.03
N VAL A 954 -3.31 64.25 69.03
CA VAL A 954 -4.67 64.85 68.97
C VAL A 954 -5.26 64.78 67.54
N LEU A 955 -6.29 63.93 67.38
CA LEU A 955 -7.47 64.00 66.48
C LEU A 955 -7.23 64.19 64.96
N ASP A 956 -8.09 63.77 64.02
CA ASP A 956 -9.34 63.00 64.00
C ASP A 956 -9.57 62.54 62.53
N GLY A 957 -10.59 61.70 62.29
CA GLY A 957 -11.28 61.70 60.98
C GLY A 957 -11.03 60.51 60.05
N GLU A 958 -11.93 59.54 60.12
CA GLU A 958 -12.10 58.46 59.13
C GLU A 958 -12.95 58.97 57.91
N PRO A 959 -13.43 58.13 56.96
CA PRO A 959 -13.17 58.30 55.53
C PRO A 959 -14.38 58.80 54.73
N GLU A 960 -14.25 58.99 53.41
CA GLU A 960 -15.20 58.42 52.44
C GLU A 960 -14.84 58.58 50.94
N ARG A 961 -15.21 57.51 50.19
CA ARG A 961 -15.75 57.46 48.81
C ARG A 961 -14.91 57.75 47.56
N ALA A 962 -15.22 56.92 46.56
CA ALA A 962 -14.79 57.01 45.17
C ALA A 962 -15.85 57.66 44.28
N SER A 963 -15.42 58.28 43.17
CA SER A 963 -16.14 58.22 41.89
C SER A 963 -15.30 58.75 40.71
N SER A 964 -15.23 57.95 39.64
CA SER A 964 -15.18 58.32 38.21
C SER A 964 -14.65 59.71 37.75
N LEU A 965 -13.78 59.72 36.74
CA LEU A 965 -14.04 60.24 35.37
C LEU A 965 -12.75 60.30 34.51
N GLY A 966 -12.84 59.89 33.25
CA GLY A 966 -11.90 60.35 32.19
C GLY A 966 -12.33 61.74 31.65
N PRO A 967 -11.61 62.36 30.68
CA PRO A 967 -11.31 61.70 29.40
C PRO A 967 -10.00 62.12 28.67
N ASN A 968 -9.75 61.43 27.55
CA ASN A 968 -9.06 61.83 26.32
C ASN A 968 -8.11 63.05 26.30
N ARG A 969 -6.91 62.85 25.74
CA ARG A 969 -6.33 63.84 24.82
C ARG A 969 -5.60 63.20 23.63
N VAL A 970 -6.03 63.58 22.43
CA VAL A 970 -5.39 63.30 21.14
C VAL A 970 -4.27 64.32 20.90
N LEU A 971 -3.17 63.91 20.29
CA LEU A 971 -2.30 64.80 19.51
C LEU A 971 -1.93 64.17 18.17
N HIS A 972 -1.88 65.03 17.14
CA HIS A 972 -1.71 64.69 15.73
C HIS A 972 -0.25 64.92 15.29
N VAL A 973 0.23 64.05 14.40
CA VAL A 973 0.92 64.33 13.12
C VAL A 973 2.08 65.37 13.12
N ASN A 974 3.24 64.93 12.60
CA ASN A 974 3.78 65.54 11.39
C ASN A 974 4.57 64.54 10.53
N GLU A 975 4.37 64.66 9.21
CA GLU A 975 5.02 63.88 8.14
C GLU A 975 6.15 64.70 7.48
N ASN A 976 6.63 64.19 6.34
CA ASN A 976 7.64 64.72 5.40
C ASN A 976 9.11 64.38 5.77
N GLU A 977 10.00 64.06 4.81
CA GLU A 977 9.89 64.26 3.36
C GLU A 977 10.65 63.20 2.53
N THR A 978 10.23 62.99 1.27
CA THR A 978 10.83 62.07 0.30
C THR A 978 11.72 62.81 -0.72
N HIS A 979 12.82 62.21 -1.19
CA HIS A 979 13.28 62.41 -2.57
C HIS A 979 14.20 61.30 -3.13
N HIS A 980 14.26 61.22 -4.46
CA HIS A 980 14.96 60.23 -5.28
C HIS A 980 16.48 60.40 -5.32
N ASN A 981 17.23 59.33 -5.65
CA ASN A 981 18.02 59.34 -6.90
C ASN A 981 18.42 57.94 -7.42
N GLU A 982 18.71 57.86 -8.72
CA GLU A 982 19.23 56.67 -9.42
C GLU A 982 20.76 56.73 -9.68
N LYS A 983 21.35 55.52 -9.84
CA LYS A 983 22.48 55.15 -10.74
C LYS A 983 23.96 55.47 -10.42
N ASN A 984 24.77 54.56 -10.99
CA ASN A 984 26.23 54.44 -11.10
C ASN A 984 26.93 53.93 -9.82
N ALA A 985 27.57 52.76 -9.75
CA ALA A 985 28.52 52.06 -10.65
C ALA A 985 29.95 52.64 -10.63
N GLU A 986 30.86 51.98 -9.89
CA GLU A 986 32.15 51.45 -10.39
C GLU A 986 32.95 50.66 -9.32
N LEU A 987 33.47 49.51 -9.75
CA LEU A 987 34.77 48.87 -9.44
C LEU A 987 35.30 48.72 -7.99
N GLY A 988 35.49 47.46 -7.60
CA GLY A 988 36.37 46.98 -6.52
C GLY A 988 36.55 45.46 -6.65
N ASP A 989 37.79 44.99 -6.80
CA ASP A 989 38.13 43.69 -7.42
C ASP A 989 38.97 42.78 -6.51
N TYR A 990 39.00 41.46 -6.81
CA TYR A 990 39.74 40.36 -6.15
C TYR A 990 39.38 40.01 -4.68
N SER A 991 39.39 38.74 -4.24
CA SER A 991 39.75 37.47 -4.91
C SER A 991 38.87 36.29 -4.45
N SER A 992 38.48 35.43 -5.39
CA SER A 992 37.87 34.11 -5.14
C SER A 992 38.82 33.00 -5.55
N SER A 993 39.18 32.10 -4.64
CA SER A 993 39.87 30.86 -4.97
C SER A 993 38.87 29.75 -5.30
N SER A 994 38.82 29.36 -6.57
CA SER A 994 38.07 28.22 -7.10
C SER A 994 38.75 26.89 -6.75
N GLU A 995 37.97 25.89 -6.37
CA GLU A 995 38.21 24.49 -6.76
C GLU A 995 36.94 23.95 -7.44
N GLU A 996 37.14 23.03 -8.38
CA GLU A 996 36.20 22.75 -9.47
C GLU A 996 35.31 21.54 -9.16
N ASP A 997 33.99 21.74 -9.06
CA ASP A 997 33.02 20.66 -9.18
C ASP A 997 32.64 20.46 -10.65
N SER A 998 33.05 19.33 -11.24
CA SER A 998 32.66 18.93 -12.58
C SER A 998 32.28 17.44 -12.63
N ASN A 999 30.97 17.15 -12.75
CA ASN A 999 30.43 16.54 -13.97
C ASN A 999 28.93 16.26 -13.84
N SER A 1000 28.15 17.08 -14.51
CA SER A 1000 26.84 16.72 -15.04
C SER A 1000 27.02 15.84 -16.28
N GLU A 1001 26.58 14.58 -16.27
CA GLU A 1001 26.27 13.82 -17.50
C GLU A 1001 25.46 12.56 -17.17
N GLU A 1002 24.14 12.67 -17.08
CA GLU A 1002 23.24 11.51 -16.90
C GLU A 1002 22.32 11.39 -18.14
N SER A 1003 22.85 10.75 -19.18
CA SER A 1003 22.09 10.38 -20.38
C SER A 1003 22.50 9.00 -20.89
N ASP A 1004 21.53 8.34 -21.52
CA ASP A 1004 21.61 7.06 -22.22
C ASP A 1004 21.85 5.76 -21.39
N GLN A 1005 21.11 4.67 -21.64
CA GLN A 1005 19.79 4.48 -22.26
C GLN A 1005 19.40 2.99 -22.07
N GLU A 1006 18.13 2.68 -21.78
CA GLU A 1006 17.64 1.30 -21.82
C GLU A 1006 17.79 0.69 -23.22
N LYS A 1007 18.31 -0.54 -23.31
CA LYS A 1007 18.04 -1.47 -24.42
C LYS A 1007 17.96 -2.90 -23.93
N GLU A 1008 16.81 -3.53 -24.20
CA GLU A 1008 16.61 -4.96 -24.48
C GLU A 1008 16.97 -5.99 -23.36
N TYR A 1009 16.18 -7.01 -23.02
CA TYR A 1009 15.03 -7.64 -23.70
C TYR A 1009 14.15 -8.43 -22.72
N GLN A 1010 12.85 -8.56 -23.07
CA GLN A 1010 11.82 -9.52 -22.60
C GLN A 1010 11.15 -9.29 -21.23
#